data_AF-A0A2V8IZ09-F1
#
_entry.id   AF-A0A2V8IZ09-F1
#
_cell.length_a   1.000
_cell.length_b   1.000
_cell.length_c   1.000
_cell.angle_alpha   90.00
_cell.angle_beta   90.00
_cell.angle_gamma   90.00
#
_symmetry.space_group_name_H-M   'P 1'
#
loop_
_entity.id
_entity.type
_entity.pdbx_description
1 polymer ?
#
loop_
_entity_poly.entity_id
_entity_poly.type
_entity_poly.pdbx_seq_one_letter_code
_entity_poly.pdbx_strand_id
1 'polypeptide(L)'
;MGFRWISRQARSDHGFLPAPRAGPGQPWPYRYEFHIATGASLEDRVVYRIEFTNKLTPAPAPTAADSLGGGNELLWQLTGGTETMKVTRFTVRPQIQTPFGKTQPSSDEVVLGDGLPVLPNNHGPQTDRLIYGLGPFKGYDSGDPASRTIGLFDQAFVDKFIQNLSNGGQIIAGQFDDPYQLDEKGIFDLVNLNASDLGGISGARGSEAPSRDVFTGFNVFSIALEVPISDVFPGGIPHNGVLKPDSTDSLIRIWASISRQQTQTVDPNNIITGVKGGGEWVQVGRNALPLFDAGLVGTQRQTLYLHSSPMKDVTNFGADILFPVLVRDIEALGIYKALGLPDSTVAKLEGPRIDIINVINLDRPIPVQDGFTGDVLTLDAATDSKFPNGRRLGGGTAPNRNQVNVNSVLISLIAAGDPGAGLAKGVEVNDKDYLDRFPFLAIAHQGLLLSLFNVQLSYVIWRKKESRMNILRFIATLLMSAAPLAAHDMWIEPTSFLGDTGKIIGLRLRVGQDFLGDPLPRDPALIDQFISIDSTGRKPVYGRDGADPAGLIHVAEPGLLIIGYQSHPQPIVLPANTFNQYLREEGLEAIAELRERRNQTNSDAREIFSRCAKSLVYYGTPTAAQGDQAVGFTLELVAEKNPYTLRAGQDLPMRLTYEGRPLPDTLVVAMNRANPAAKMTARTDKTGHVTFRPQQDGIWLTKAVHMVPAPAGTNADWVSFWASLTFELKSSGTGAAAK
;
A
#
# COMPACT_ATOMS: atom_id res chain seq x y z
N MET A 1 4.54 -13.44 -13.37
CA MET A 1 5.23 -13.39 -12.07
C MET A 1 5.50 -11.92 -11.77
N GLY A 2 4.94 -11.37 -10.68
CA GLY A 2 5.22 -9.98 -10.27
C GLY A 2 6.45 -9.93 -9.38
N PHE A 3 7.38 -9.01 -9.65
CA PHE A 3 8.65 -8.88 -8.93
C PHE A 3 8.80 -7.47 -8.35
N ARG A 4 8.95 -7.38 -7.02
CA ARG A 4 9.22 -6.11 -6.31
C ARG A 4 10.72 -5.96 -6.07
N TRP A 5 11.18 -4.73 -6.22
CA TRP A 5 12.51 -4.26 -5.84
C TRP A 5 12.48 -3.79 -4.40
N ILE A 6 13.18 -4.48 -3.50
CA ILE A 6 13.36 -4.02 -2.11
C ILE A 6 14.73 -3.34 -2.03
N SER A 7 14.84 -2.14 -2.61
CA SER A 7 15.90 -1.20 -2.25
C SER A 7 15.24 0.02 -1.61
N ARG A 8 15.86 0.57 -0.56
CA ARG A 8 15.38 1.75 0.21
C ARG A 8 15.22 3.04 -0.61
N GLN A 9 15.31 2.99 -1.94
CA GLN A 9 14.73 4.00 -2.82
C GLN A 9 13.28 3.64 -3.10
N ALA A 10 12.42 3.93 -2.12
CA ALA A 10 10.99 4.09 -2.36
C ALA A 10 10.81 5.04 -3.56
N ARG A 11 10.36 4.51 -4.70
CA ARG A 11 9.82 5.32 -5.78
C ARG A 11 8.63 6.04 -5.19
N SER A 12 8.73 7.36 -5.05
CA SER A 12 7.65 8.15 -4.50
C SER A 12 6.51 8.24 -5.50
N ASP A 13 5.35 7.72 -5.10
CA ASP A 13 4.06 7.83 -5.78
C ASP A 13 3.53 9.27 -5.69
N HIS A 14 4.23 10.22 -6.31
CA HIS A 14 3.74 11.58 -6.45
C HIS A 14 2.97 11.71 -7.76
N GLY A 15 1.63 11.75 -7.64
CA GLY A 15 0.67 11.99 -8.72
C GLY A 15 0.75 13.36 -9.41
N PHE A 16 1.91 14.03 -9.39
CA PHE A 16 2.14 15.30 -10.07
C PHE A 16 3.20 15.25 -11.17
N LEU A 17 4.04 14.21 -11.19
CA LEU A 17 4.98 13.99 -12.28
C LEU A 17 4.97 12.50 -12.61
N PRO A 18 4.84 12.15 -13.89
CA PRO A 18 4.94 10.76 -14.25
C PRO A 18 6.44 10.39 -14.02
N ALA A 19 6.78 9.12 -13.70
CA ALA A 19 8.13 8.61 -13.33
C ALA A 19 9.35 9.38 -13.93
N PRO A 20 10.55 9.43 -13.34
CA PRO A 20 11.70 10.12 -13.97
C PRO A 20 12.03 9.50 -15.35
N ARG A 21 11.88 10.27 -16.45
CA ARG A 21 11.68 9.79 -17.84
C ARG A 21 12.60 10.41 -18.89
N ALA A 22 13.05 9.65 -19.88
CA ALA A 22 13.86 10.18 -20.99
C ALA A 22 13.18 11.27 -21.82
N GLY A 23 14.01 12.11 -22.44
CA GLY A 23 13.65 13.26 -23.26
C GLY A 23 13.07 12.97 -24.63
N PRO A 24 12.69 14.04 -25.37
CA PRO A 24 12.07 13.91 -26.68
C PRO A 24 13.01 13.19 -27.66
N GLY A 25 12.60 12.00 -28.11
CA GLY A 25 13.35 11.22 -29.11
C GLY A 25 14.61 10.52 -28.60
N GLN A 26 14.83 10.44 -27.29
CA GLN A 26 15.92 9.65 -26.68
C GLN A 26 15.33 8.41 -25.96
N PRO A 27 16.01 7.25 -25.99
CA PRO A 27 15.61 6.07 -25.21
C PRO A 27 15.57 6.39 -23.71
N TRP A 28 14.66 5.73 -22.98
CA TRP A 28 14.59 5.75 -21.50
C TRP A 28 15.97 5.62 -20.87
N PRO A 29 16.27 6.26 -19.71
CA PRO A 29 17.59 6.17 -19.10
C PRO A 29 17.90 4.76 -18.59
N TYR A 30 16.92 3.87 -18.59
CA TYR A 30 17.09 2.47 -18.23
C TYR A 30 16.69 1.53 -19.36
N ARG A 31 17.39 0.42 -19.41
CA ARG A 31 17.16 -0.74 -20.24
C ARG A 31 16.71 -1.89 -19.35
N TYR A 32 15.61 -2.52 -19.72
CA TYR A 32 15.09 -3.70 -19.03
C TYR A 32 15.35 -4.92 -19.89
N GLU A 33 15.94 -5.96 -19.31
CA GLU A 33 16.25 -7.19 -20.03
C GLU A 33 15.74 -8.42 -19.27
N PHE A 34 15.05 -9.32 -19.97
CA PHE A 34 14.74 -10.66 -19.50
C PHE A 34 15.70 -11.63 -20.18
N HIS A 35 16.53 -12.25 -19.36
CA HIS A 35 17.58 -13.17 -19.75
C HIS A 35 17.07 -14.60 -19.60
N ILE A 36 17.16 -15.38 -20.67
CA ILE A 36 16.66 -16.76 -20.71
C ILE A 36 17.79 -17.67 -21.18
N ALA A 37 18.23 -18.54 -20.28
CA ALA A 37 19.13 -19.66 -20.59
C ALA A 37 18.36 -20.99 -20.62
N THR A 38 18.99 -22.00 -21.22
CA THR A 38 18.42 -23.36 -21.34
C THR A 38 19.42 -24.39 -20.84
N GLY A 39 18.95 -25.48 -20.25
CA GLY A 39 19.85 -26.51 -19.73
C GLY A 39 20.40 -26.20 -18.35
N ALA A 40 21.55 -26.82 -18.05
CA ALA A 40 22.28 -26.57 -16.81
C ALA A 40 23.02 -25.21 -16.80
N SER A 41 23.37 -24.67 -17.98
CA SER A 41 24.12 -23.42 -18.12
C SER A 41 23.26 -22.20 -17.83
N LEU A 42 23.87 -21.16 -17.27
CA LEU A 42 23.29 -19.81 -17.12
C LEU A 42 23.64 -18.86 -18.27
N GLU A 43 24.40 -19.33 -19.26
CA GLU A 43 24.67 -18.52 -20.47
C GLU A 43 23.37 -18.24 -21.21
N ASP A 44 23.12 -16.95 -21.46
CA ASP A 44 21.93 -16.50 -22.19
C ASP A 44 21.80 -17.23 -23.53
N ARG A 45 20.61 -17.74 -23.79
CA ARG A 45 20.19 -18.28 -25.07
C ARG A 45 19.37 -17.26 -25.84
N VAL A 46 18.45 -16.61 -25.14
CA VAL A 46 17.60 -15.53 -25.65
C VAL A 46 17.54 -14.41 -24.62
N VAL A 47 17.64 -13.16 -25.08
CA VAL A 47 17.40 -11.97 -24.25
C VAL A 47 16.30 -11.14 -24.87
N TYR A 48 15.30 -10.78 -24.07
CA TYR A 48 14.28 -9.81 -24.46
C TYR A 48 14.57 -8.47 -23.81
N ARG A 49 14.84 -7.46 -24.63
CA ARG A 49 15.10 -6.10 -24.20
C ARG A 49 13.87 -5.23 -24.42
N ILE A 50 13.48 -4.51 -23.39
CA ILE A 50 12.38 -3.53 -23.42
C ILE A 50 12.97 -2.14 -23.15
N GLU A 51 12.75 -1.23 -24.09
CA GLU A 51 13.20 0.15 -24.02
C GLU A 51 11.99 1.08 -24.18
N PHE A 52 11.80 2.00 -23.24
CA PHE A 52 10.69 2.95 -23.27
C PHE A 52 11.10 4.24 -23.96
N THR A 53 10.14 4.98 -24.50
CA THR A 53 10.34 6.32 -25.06
C THR A 53 9.17 7.18 -24.65
N ASN A 54 9.46 8.33 -24.04
CA ASN A 54 8.48 9.35 -23.78
C ASN A 54 8.65 10.46 -24.82
N LYS A 55 7.52 10.97 -25.33
CA LYS A 55 7.51 12.10 -26.25
C LYS A 55 6.60 13.16 -25.67
N LEU A 56 7.12 14.37 -25.58
CA LEU A 56 6.36 15.58 -25.33
C LEU A 56 6.83 16.59 -26.37
N THR A 57 5.88 17.17 -27.10
CA THR A 57 6.19 18.24 -28.06
C THR A 57 6.51 19.51 -27.27
N PRO A 58 7.72 20.09 -27.39
CA PRO A 58 8.03 21.34 -26.71
C PRO A 58 7.11 22.46 -27.22
N ALA A 59 6.45 23.14 -26.29
CA ALA A 59 5.61 24.29 -26.57
C ALA A 59 6.38 25.60 -26.29
N PRO A 60 6.10 26.70 -27.03
CA PRO A 60 6.55 28.03 -26.62
C PRO A 60 5.85 28.46 -25.32
N ALA A 61 6.29 29.58 -24.74
CA ALA A 61 5.58 30.19 -23.61
C ALA A 61 4.10 30.45 -23.99
N PRO A 62 3.17 30.25 -23.04
CA PRO A 62 1.76 30.19 -23.38
C PRO A 62 1.24 31.54 -23.87
N THR A 63 0.37 31.52 -24.88
CA THR A 63 -0.30 32.70 -25.44
C THR A 63 -1.81 32.55 -25.37
N ALA A 64 -2.52 33.68 -25.49
CA ALA A 64 -3.99 33.67 -25.51
C ALA A 64 -4.60 32.91 -26.71
N ALA A 65 -3.80 32.54 -27.71
CA ALA A 65 -4.23 31.81 -28.90
C ALA A 65 -4.05 30.29 -28.77
N ASP A 66 -3.45 29.79 -27.70
CA ASP A 66 -3.11 28.38 -27.55
C ASP A 66 -4.36 27.53 -27.26
N SER A 67 -4.47 26.39 -27.94
CA SER A 67 -5.48 25.37 -27.65
C SER A 67 -4.97 24.35 -26.63
N LEU A 68 -5.90 23.70 -25.92
CA LEU A 68 -5.61 22.55 -25.06
C LEU A 68 -4.95 21.40 -25.86
N GLY A 69 -3.96 20.75 -25.27
CA GLY A 69 -3.16 19.70 -25.92
C GLY A 69 -1.87 20.20 -26.56
N GLY A 70 -1.48 21.44 -26.30
CA GLY A 70 -0.33 22.10 -26.95
C GLY A 70 1.04 21.68 -26.39
N GLY A 71 1.09 20.90 -25.31
CA GLY A 71 2.33 20.46 -24.65
C GLY A 71 2.79 21.38 -23.51
N ASN A 72 2.04 22.45 -23.24
CA ASN A 72 2.34 23.44 -22.19
C ASN A 72 1.41 23.35 -20.98
N GLU A 73 0.56 22.32 -20.94
CA GLU A 73 -0.42 22.14 -19.90
C GLU A 73 0.25 21.74 -18.58
N LEU A 74 -0.30 22.23 -17.47
CA LEU A 74 0.19 21.92 -16.13
C LEU A 74 0.09 20.42 -15.80
N LEU A 75 -0.93 19.75 -16.33
CA LEU A 75 -1.22 18.35 -16.06
C LEU A 75 -0.78 17.50 -17.26
N TRP A 76 0.13 16.54 -17.04
CA TRP A 76 0.70 15.69 -18.10
C TRP A 76 -0.37 15.06 -19.00
N GLN A 77 -1.50 14.64 -18.43
CA GLN A 77 -2.59 14.00 -19.17
C GLN A 77 -3.18 14.91 -20.26
N LEU A 78 -3.05 16.23 -20.09
CA LEU A 78 -3.53 17.25 -21.03
C LEU A 78 -2.44 17.73 -21.99
N THR A 79 -1.18 17.36 -21.79
CA THR A 79 -0.05 17.83 -22.62
C THR A 79 0.03 17.15 -23.99
N GLY A 80 -0.74 16.07 -24.20
CA GLY A 80 -0.56 15.21 -25.37
C GLY A 80 0.71 14.36 -25.34
N GLY A 81 1.44 14.34 -24.22
CA GLY A 81 2.60 13.50 -24.03
C GLY A 81 2.26 12.01 -24.16
N THR A 82 3.10 11.26 -24.87
CA THR A 82 2.91 9.84 -25.15
C THR A 82 4.05 9.01 -24.61
N GLU A 83 3.75 7.78 -24.18
CA GLU A 83 4.73 6.79 -23.77
C GLU A 83 4.59 5.54 -24.65
N THR A 84 5.70 5.13 -25.25
CA THR A 84 5.78 3.94 -26.10
C THR A 84 6.93 3.04 -25.66
N MET A 85 6.91 1.78 -26.08
CA MET A 85 7.98 0.81 -25.86
C MET A 85 8.46 0.17 -27.17
N LYS A 86 9.72 -0.24 -27.16
CA LYS A 86 10.34 -1.08 -28.17
C LYS A 86 10.75 -2.39 -27.52
N VAL A 87 10.46 -3.50 -28.21
CA VAL A 87 10.82 -4.86 -27.78
C VAL A 87 11.78 -5.46 -28.80
N THR A 88 12.96 -5.83 -28.32
CA THR A 88 14.02 -6.43 -29.14
C THR A 88 14.40 -7.78 -28.56
N ARG A 89 14.47 -8.80 -29.42
CA ARG A 89 14.97 -10.12 -29.06
C ARG A 89 16.38 -10.29 -29.57
N PHE A 90 17.28 -10.76 -28.70
CA PHE A 90 18.62 -11.19 -29.04
C PHE A 90 18.69 -12.71 -28.93
N THR A 91 19.04 -13.39 -30.02
CA THR A 91 19.32 -14.84 -29.97
C THR A 91 20.81 -15.04 -29.90
N VAL A 92 21.30 -15.56 -28.78
CA VAL A 92 22.73 -15.77 -28.55
C VAL A 92 23.13 -17.12 -29.11
N ARG A 93 24.09 -17.13 -30.04
CA ARG A 93 24.69 -18.37 -30.54
C ARG A 93 25.85 -18.78 -29.63
N PRO A 94 25.99 -20.09 -29.33
CA PRO A 94 27.14 -20.60 -28.59
C PRO A 94 28.45 -20.16 -29.23
N GLN A 95 29.46 -19.89 -28.40
CA GLN A 95 30.80 -19.59 -28.91
C GLN A 95 31.33 -20.78 -29.72
N ILE A 96 31.74 -20.54 -30.96
CA ILE A 96 32.47 -21.54 -31.74
C ILE A 96 33.93 -21.48 -31.29
N GLN A 97 34.45 -22.58 -30.76
CA GLN A 97 35.85 -22.68 -30.43
C GLN A 97 36.63 -22.95 -31.71
N THR A 98 37.37 -21.94 -32.19
CA THR A 98 38.22 -22.07 -33.37
C THR A 98 39.66 -22.37 -32.94
N PRO A 99 40.52 -22.90 -33.84
CA PRO A 99 41.95 -23.07 -33.58
C PRO A 99 42.68 -21.77 -33.17
N PHE A 100 42.07 -20.61 -33.37
CA PHE A 100 42.62 -19.28 -33.06
C PHE A 100 42.03 -18.66 -31.78
N GLY A 101 41.22 -19.41 -31.00
CA GLY A 101 40.60 -18.96 -29.77
C GLY A 101 39.07 -18.99 -29.81
N LYS A 102 38.45 -18.60 -28.68
CA LYS A 102 36.99 -18.46 -28.57
C LYS A 102 36.54 -17.21 -29.31
N THR A 103 35.58 -17.33 -30.23
CA THR A 103 34.96 -16.16 -30.86
C THR A 103 33.90 -15.57 -29.93
N GLN A 104 33.75 -14.24 -29.92
CA GLN A 104 32.66 -13.57 -29.20
C GLN A 104 31.31 -14.15 -29.69
N PRO A 105 30.30 -14.32 -28.81
CA PRO A 105 29.00 -14.85 -29.24
C PRO A 105 28.43 -13.96 -30.35
N SER A 106 27.98 -14.56 -31.46
CA SER A 106 27.17 -13.82 -32.41
C SER A 106 25.74 -13.78 -31.88
N SER A 107 25.16 -12.59 -31.76
CA SER A 107 23.74 -12.41 -31.47
C SER A 107 23.00 -12.00 -32.73
N ASP A 108 21.87 -12.65 -33.00
CA ASP A 108 20.89 -12.13 -33.96
C ASP A 108 19.93 -11.21 -33.22
N GLU A 109 19.93 -9.93 -33.60
CA GLU A 109 19.00 -8.93 -33.09
C GLU A 109 17.76 -8.86 -33.99
N VAL A 110 16.58 -9.00 -33.39
CA VAL A 110 15.29 -8.86 -34.08
C VAL A 110 14.39 -7.93 -33.29
N VAL A 111 13.95 -6.84 -33.92
CA VAL A 111 12.92 -5.96 -33.35
C VAL A 111 11.57 -6.66 -33.51
N LEU A 112 10.94 -6.98 -32.38
CA LEU A 112 9.64 -7.67 -32.34
C LEU A 112 8.47 -6.69 -32.38
N GLY A 113 8.69 -5.46 -31.91
CA GLY A 113 7.76 -4.35 -32.01
C GLY A 113 8.45 -3.04 -31.64
N ASP A 114 8.02 -1.94 -32.25
CA ASP A 114 8.55 -0.60 -32.04
C ASP A 114 7.40 0.41 -32.03
N GLY A 115 7.51 1.45 -31.20
CA GLY A 115 6.45 2.44 -31.01
C GLY A 115 5.16 1.88 -30.40
N LEU A 116 5.24 0.75 -29.69
CA LEU A 116 4.10 0.09 -29.06
C LEU A 116 3.57 0.95 -27.90
N PRO A 117 2.25 1.22 -27.80
CA PRO A 117 1.73 2.06 -26.73
C PRO A 117 1.87 1.41 -25.35
N VAL A 118 2.19 2.22 -24.34
CA VAL A 118 2.20 1.81 -22.92
C VAL A 118 0.85 2.14 -22.30
N LEU A 119 0.31 1.23 -21.47
CA LEU A 119 -0.94 1.42 -20.75
C LEU A 119 -0.84 2.67 -19.86
N PRO A 120 -1.69 3.68 -20.04
CA PRO A 120 -1.66 4.88 -19.23
C PRO A 120 -2.13 4.61 -17.78
N ASN A 121 -1.74 5.49 -16.87
CA ASN A 121 -2.07 5.39 -15.45
C ASN A 121 -3.57 5.54 -15.18
N ASN A 122 -4.09 4.82 -14.17
CA ASN A 122 -5.46 5.00 -13.70
C ASN A 122 -5.56 6.24 -12.79
N HIS A 123 -5.51 7.43 -13.39
CA HIS A 123 -5.56 8.70 -12.64
C HIS A 123 -6.91 8.95 -11.96
N GLY A 124 -8.01 8.61 -12.64
CA GLY A 124 -9.36 8.74 -12.10
C GLY A 124 -10.42 9.19 -13.11
N PRO A 125 -11.68 9.33 -12.64
CA PRO A 125 -12.88 9.39 -13.49
C PRO A 125 -12.92 10.50 -14.53
N GLN A 126 -12.24 11.63 -14.25
CA GLN A 126 -12.17 12.76 -15.17
C GLN A 126 -11.25 12.45 -16.34
N THR A 127 -10.09 11.87 -16.06
CA THR A 127 -9.13 11.44 -17.08
C THR A 127 -9.74 10.35 -17.95
N ASP A 128 -10.48 9.41 -17.37
CA ASP A 128 -11.16 8.34 -18.09
C ASP A 128 -12.04 8.86 -19.23
N ARG A 129 -12.76 9.95 -19.00
CA ARG A 129 -13.68 10.52 -20.01
C ARG A 129 -13.03 11.58 -20.88
N LEU A 130 -12.30 12.50 -20.26
CA LEU A 130 -11.72 13.64 -20.98
C LEU A 130 -10.54 13.23 -21.86
N ILE A 131 -9.70 12.30 -21.37
CA ILE A 131 -8.44 11.92 -22.01
C ILE A 131 -8.55 10.56 -22.67
N TYR A 132 -9.11 9.57 -21.97
CA TYR A 132 -9.20 8.20 -22.51
C TYR A 132 -10.48 7.97 -23.33
N GLY A 133 -11.43 8.91 -23.32
CA GLY A 133 -12.64 8.84 -24.13
C GLY A 133 -13.58 7.68 -23.76
N LEU A 134 -13.53 7.20 -22.51
CA LEU A 134 -14.30 6.03 -22.05
C LEU A 134 -15.79 6.33 -21.82
N GLY A 135 -16.20 7.59 -21.99
CA GLY A 135 -17.58 8.02 -21.94
C GLY A 135 -17.71 9.53 -22.15
N PRO A 136 -18.94 10.06 -22.25
CA PRO A 136 -19.16 11.49 -22.45
C PRO A 136 -18.63 12.29 -21.27
N PHE A 137 -17.72 13.24 -21.55
CA PHE A 137 -17.21 14.15 -20.53
C PHE A 137 -18.23 15.25 -20.20
N LYS A 138 -18.50 15.42 -18.91
CA LYS A 138 -19.37 16.46 -18.37
C LYS A 138 -18.54 17.40 -17.49
N GLY A 139 -18.29 18.60 -17.99
CA GLY A 139 -17.58 19.65 -17.28
C GLY A 139 -18.32 20.09 -16.01
N TYR A 140 -17.68 20.94 -15.20
CA TYR A 140 -18.29 21.48 -13.98
C TYR A 140 -19.54 22.33 -14.28
N ASP A 141 -19.57 22.98 -15.44
CA ASP A 141 -20.69 23.77 -15.97
C ASP A 141 -21.97 22.96 -16.17
N SER A 142 -21.85 21.64 -16.37
CA SER A 142 -23.02 20.75 -16.50
C SER A 142 -23.76 20.51 -15.18
N GLY A 143 -23.12 20.77 -14.02
CA GLY A 143 -23.64 20.42 -12.70
C GLY A 143 -23.70 18.91 -12.39
N ASP A 144 -23.37 18.03 -13.34
CA ASP A 144 -23.46 16.57 -13.18
C ASP A 144 -22.11 15.98 -12.71
N PRO A 145 -21.99 15.43 -11.49
CA PRO A 145 -20.72 14.95 -10.95
C PRO A 145 -20.22 13.62 -11.54
N ALA A 146 -20.91 12.99 -12.50
CA ALA A 146 -20.58 11.65 -12.99
C ALA A 146 -19.14 11.54 -13.52
N SER A 147 -18.64 12.56 -14.24
CA SER A 147 -17.25 12.57 -14.72
C SER A 147 -16.21 12.70 -13.60
N ARG A 148 -16.60 12.98 -12.35
CA ARG A 148 -15.71 13.13 -11.20
C ARG A 148 -15.78 11.96 -10.22
N THR A 149 -16.86 11.17 -10.26
CA THR A 149 -17.18 10.21 -9.19
C THR A 149 -17.26 8.76 -9.68
N ILE A 150 -17.50 8.53 -10.98
CA ILE A 150 -17.71 7.18 -11.52
C ILE A 150 -16.51 6.80 -12.40
N GLY A 151 -15.60 5.97 -11.89
CA GLY A 151 -14.48 5.43 -12.68
C GLY A 151 -14.96 4.57 -13.84
N LEU A 152 -14.30 4.67 -15.00
CA LEU A 152 -14.55 3.86 -16.20
C LEU A 152 -13.30 3.14 -16.70
N PHE A 153 -12.15 3.32 -16.02
CA PHE A 153 -10.94 2.55 -16.28
C PHE A 153 -11.15 1.07 -15.92
N ASP A 154 -11.45 0.24 -16.92
CA ASP A 154 -11.83 -1.16 -16.76
C ASP A 154 -10.90 -2.14 -17.50
N GLN A 155 -11.13 -3.43 -17.33
CA GLN A 155 -10.29 -4.46 -17.96
C GLN A 155 -10.37 -4.42 -19.49
N ALA A 156 -11.53 -4.08 -20.06
CA ALA A 156 -11.70 -3.97 -21.50
C ALA A 156 -10.87 -2.81 -22.09
N PHE A 157 -10.68 -1.72 -21.34
CA PHE A 157 -9.74 -0.67 -21.69
C PHE A 157 -8.29 -1.14 -21.60
N VAL A 158 -7.92 -1.80 -20.50
CA VAL A 158 -6.57 -2.36 -20.31
C VAL A 158 -6.17 -3.32 -21.43
N ASP A 159 -7.09 -4.20 -21.85
CA ASP A 159 -6.85 -5.21 -22.88
C ASP A 159 -6.47 -4.59 -24.25
N LYS A 160 -6.88 -3.34 -24.52
CA LYS A 160 -6.48 -2.61 -25.76
C LYS A 160 -4.98 -2.31 -25.81
N PHE A 161 -4.30 -2.36 -24.67
CA PHE A 161 -2.86 -2.13 -24.56
C PHE A 161 -2.04 -3.41 -24.58
N ILE A 162 -2.67 -4.59 -24.68
CA ILE A 162 -1.97 -5.85 -24.95
C ILE A 162 -1.53 -5.84 -26.43
N GLN A 163 -0.22 -5.87 -26.64
CA GLN A 163 0.38 -5.80 -27.98
C GLN A 163 0.85 -7.18 -28.43
N ASN A 164 0.47 -7.56 -29.65
CA ASN A 164 1.04 -8.75 -30.30
C ASN A 164 2.43 -8.42 -30.86
N LEU A 165 3.36 -9.35 -30.69
CA LEU A 165 4.72 -9.26 -31.20
C LEU A 165 4.87 -10.07 -32.50
N SER A 166 5.84 -9.71 -33.33
CA SER A 166 6.05 -10.36 -34.64
C SER A 166 6.45 -11.85 -34.57
N ASN A 167 6.89 -12.32 -33.40
CA ASN A 167 7.19 -13.73 -33.13
C ASN A 167 5.97 -14.53 -32.61
N GLY A 168 4.79 -13.91 -32.49
CA GLY A 168 3.57 -14.53 -31.94
C GLY A 168 3.44 -14.45 -30.42
N GLY A 169 4.37 -13.78 -29.72
CA GLY A 169 4.23 -13.46 -28.30
C GLY A 169 3.36 -12.22 -28.06
N GLN A 170 3.19 -11.87 -26.78
CA GLN A 170 2.42 -10.69 -26.36
C GLN A 170 3.18 -9.88 -25.32
N ILE A 171 2.92 -8.58 -25.25
CA ILE A 171 3.49 -7.70 -24.23
C ILE A 171 2.47 -6.64 -23.79
N ILE A 172 2.52 -6.30 -22.50
CA ILE A 172 1.91 -5.08 -21.97
C ILE A 172 2.84 -4.48 -20.91
N ALA A 173 2.90 -3.16 -20.86
CA ALA A 173 3.58 -2.42 -19.82
C ALA A 173 2.72 -1.24 -19.37
N GLY A 174 2.79 -0.89 -18.09
CA GLY A 174 2.05 0.22 -17.50
C GLY A 174 1.75 -0.01 -16.03
N GLN A 175 0.78 0.74 -15.50
CA GLN A 175 0.41 0.67 -14.09
C GLN A 175 -0.58 -0.47 -13.83
N PHE A 176 -0.28 -1.30 -12.83
CA PHE A 176 -1.14 -2.35 -12.31
C PHE A 176 -1.18 -2.27 -10.79
N ASP A 177 -2.12 -2.98 -10.17
CA ASP A 177 -2.11 -3.25 -8.73
C ASP A 177 -0.76 -3.86 -8.29
N ASP A 178 -0.27 -3.54 -7.09
CA ASP A 178 0.93 -4.21 -6.54
C ASP A 178 0.59 -5.66 -6.20
N PRO A 179 1.10 -6.67 -6.94
CA PRO A 179 0.71 -8.06 -6.73
C PRO A 179 1.40 -8.68 -5.51
N TYR A 180 2.10 -7.89 -4.69
CA TYR A 180 2.88 -8.36 -3.56
C TYR A 180 2.15 -8.07 -2.25
N GLN A 181 2.08 -9.08 -1.39
CA GLN A 181 1.42 -9.00 -0.10
C GLN A 181 2.35 -9.52 1.00
N LEU A 182 2.50 -8.73 2.07
CA LEU A 182 3.35 -9.09 3.22
C LEU A 182 3.05 -8.21 4.44
N ASP A 183 3.17 -8.76 5.64
CA ASP A 183 3.26 -7.96 6.88
C ASP A 183 4.66 -7.32 7.02
N GLU A 184 4.98 -6.41 6.09
CA GLU A 184 6.31 -5.78 5.99
C GLU A 184 6.70 -5.08 7.31
N LYS A 185 5.74 -4.41 7.97
CA LYS A 185 6.00 -3.69 9.23
C LYS A 185 6.51 -4.61 10.33
N GLY A 186 5.89 -5.79 10.49
CA GLY A 186 6.34 -6.78 11.47
C GLY A 186 7.69 -7.38 11.09
N ILE A 187 7.86 -7.78 9.83
CA ILE A 187 9.09 -8.44 9.37
C ILE A 187 10.31 -7.52 9.47
N PHE A 188 10.17 -6.23 9.10
CA PHE A 188 11.28 -5.29 9.16
C PHE A 188 11.48 -4.62 10.53
N ASP A 189 10.54 -4.80 11.46
CA ASP A 189 10.79 -4.61 12.90
C ASP A 189 11.49 -5.85 13.49
N LEU A 190 12.64 -6.20 12.93
CA LEU A 190 13.48 -7.33 13.36
C LEU A 190 12.70 -8.65 13.53
N VAL A 191 11.95 -9.06 12.49
CA VAL A 191 11.16 -10.30 12.47
C VAL A 191 10.15 -10.37 13.64
N ASN A 192 9.46 -9.27 13.92
CA ASN A 192 8.40 -9.17 14.92
C ASN A 192 7.09 -9.82 14.40
N LEU A 193 7.04 -11.14 14.47
CA LEU A 193 5.94 -11.97 13.96
C LEU A 193 4.63 -11.74 14.71
N ASN A 194 3.51 -11.84 13.99
CA ASN A 194 2.19 -11.75 14.59
C ASN A 194 1.75 -13.11 15.16
N ALA A 195 0.80 -13.13 16.10
CA ALA A 195 0.20 -14.34 16.62
C ALA A 195 -0.54 -15.19 15.56
N SER A 196 -0.91 -14.62 14.41
CA SER A 196 -1.40 -15.39 13.26
C SER A 196 -0.30 -16.17 12.52
N ASP A 197 0.97 -15.84 12.74
CA ASP A 197 2.13 -16.57 12.25
C ASP A 197 2.49 -17.74 13.17
N LEU A 198 3.11 -18.78 12.60
CA LEU A 198 3.77 -19.86 13.35
C LEU A 198 2.91 -20.54 14.43
N GLY A 199 1.59 -20.62 14.20
CA GLY A 199 0.68 -21.26 15.15
C GLY A 199 0.52 -20.51 16.47
N GLY A 200 0.82 -19.20 16.51
CA GLY A 200 0.67 -18.37 17.70
C GLY A 200 1.75 -18.62 18.74
N ILE A 201 3.03 -18.52 18.33
CA ILE A 201 4.18 -18.62 19.24
C ILE A 201 3.95 -17.72 20.46
N SER A 202 4.16 -18.29 21.65
CA SER A 202 4.10 -17.54 22.90
C SER A 202 5.07 -16.36 22.87
N GLY A 203 4.54 -15.14 22.96
CA GLY A 203 5.32 -13.89 22.88
C GLY A 203 5.31 -13.20 21.51
N ALA A 204 4.65 -13.79 20.50
CA ALA A 204 4.38 -13.11 19.24
C ALA A 204 3.45 -11.90 19.45
N ARG A 205 3.55 -10.91 18.56
CA ARG A 205 2.73 -9.69 18.59
C ARG A 205 1.25 -10.03 18.46
N GLY A 206 0.44 -9.51 19.38
CA GLY A 206 -0.99 -9.82 19.46
C GLY A 206 -1.86 -8.95 18.56
N SER A 207 -3.15 -8.89 18.88
CA SER A 207 -4.15 -8.11 18.15
C SER A 207 -3.94 -6.59 18.24
N GLU A 208 -3.13 -6.11 19.18
CA GLU A 208 -2.79 -4.69 19.36
C GLU A 208 -2.04 -4.07 18.17
N ALA A 209 -1.41 -4.94 17.37
CA ALA A 209 -0.76 -4.61 16.12
C ALA A 209 -0.93 -5.82 15.19
N PRO A 210 -2.08 -5.94 14.49
CA PRO A 210 -2.37 -7.09 13.64
C PRO A 210 -1.45 -7.10 12.40
N SER A 211 -1.25 -8.28 11.80
CA SER A 211 -0.66 -8.35 10.46
C SER A 211 -1.50 -7.57 9.46
N ARG A 212 -0.85 -6.77 8.63
CA ARG A 212 -1.50 -6.00 7.58
C ARG A 212 -0.69 -6.08 6.32
N ASP A 213 -1.38 -6.27 5.21
CA ASP A 213 -0.78 -5.99 3.92
C ASP A 213 -0.52 -4.48 3.84
N VAL A 214 0.75 -4.11 3.73
CA VAL A 214 1.13 -2.70 3.60
C VAL A 214 1.09 -2.21 2.15
N PHE A 215 0.90 -3.12 1.19
CA PHE A 215 0.84 -2.82 -0.25
C PHE A 215 -0.59 -2.69 -0.78
N THR A 216 -1.59 -2.96 0.07
CA THR A 216 -2.99 -2.71 -0.24
C THR A 216 -3.20 -1.27 -0.71
N GLY A 217 -3.84 -1.12 -1.87
CA GLY A 217 -4.14 0.19 -2.47
C GLY A 217 -2.97 0.84 -3.22
N PHE A 218 -1.83 0.15 -3.37
CA PHE A 218 -0.71 0.63 -4.17
C PHE A 218 -0.76 0.10 -5.60
N ASN A 219 -0.13 0.86 -6.50
CA ASN A 219 0.05 0.47 -7.88
C ASN A 219 1.53 0.47 -8.23
N VAL A 220 1.97 -0.47 -9.07
CA VAL A 220 3.34 -0.56 -9.57
C VAL A 220 3.38 -0.56 -11.09
N PHE A 221 4.46 0.00 -11.64
CA PHE A 221 4.74 -0.14 -13.07
C PHE A 221 5.25 -1.56 -13.35
N SER A 222 4.51 -2.31 -14.15
CA SER A 222 4.82 -3.69 -14.50
C SER A 222 5.10 -3.85 -16.00
N ILE A 223 5.94 -4.82 -16.33
CA ILE A 223 6.16 -5.31 -17.70
C ILE A 223 5.79 -6.80 -17.69
N ALA A 224 4.77 -7.16 -18.45
CA ALA A 224 4.38 -8.55 -18.66
C ALA A 224 4.68 -8.94 -20.10
N LEU A 225 5.44 -10.03 -20.28
CA LEU A 225 5.87 -10.55 -21.56
C LEU A 225 5.49 -12.03 -21.67
N GLU A 226 4.74 -12.37 -22.71
CA GLU A 226 4.48 -13.75 -23.12
C GLU A 226 5.51 -14.17 -24.18
N VAL A 227 6.31 -15.18 -23.85
CA VAL A 227 7.40 -15.67 -24.68
C VAL A 227 6.96 -16.97 -25.37
N PRO A 228 6.93 -17.03 -26.72
CA PRO A 228 6.67 -18.27 -27.43
C PRO A 228 7.72 -19.33 -27.10
N ILE A 229 7.28 -20.55 -26.79
CA ILE A 229 8.21 -21.63 -26.44
C ILE A 229 9.16 -21.98 -27.59
N SER A 230 8.75 -21.74 -28.83
CA SER A 230 9.58 -21.93 -30.03
C SER A 230 10.79 -21.00 -30.10
N ASP A 231 10.76 -19.86 -29.40
CA ASP A 231 11.93 -18.97 -29.33
C ASP A 231 13.01 -19.55 -28.41
N VAL A 232 12.59 -20.28 -27.37
CA VAL A 232 13.49 -20.93 -26.40
C VAL A 232 13.93 -22.31 -26.91
N PHE A 233 12.98 -23.09 -27.43
CA PHE A 233 13.16 -24.43 -27.97
C PHE A 233 12.62 -24.52 -29.41
N PRO A 234 13.40 -24.08 -30.42
CA PRO A 234 12.94 -24.06 -31.82
C PRO A 234 12.67 -25.46 -32.40
N GLY A 235 13.28 -26.50 -31.83
CA GLY A 235 13.02 -27.90 -32.20
C GLY A 235 11.85 -28.54 -31.43
N GLY A 236 11.12 -27.77 -30.64
CA GLY A 236 10.15 -28.28 -29.66
C GLY A 236 10.80 -28.56 -28.30
N ILE A 237 9.96 -28.65 -27.25
CA ILE A 237 10.42 -28.98 -25.91
C ILE A 237 11.12 -30.34 -25.95
N PRO A 238 12.33 -30.48 -25.38
CA PRO A 238 13.05 -31.74 -25.34
C PRO A 238 12.20 -32.91 -24.82
N HIS A 239 12.51 -34.11 -25.30
CA HIS A 239 11.76 -35.33 -25.00
C HIS A 239 10.26 -35.24 -25.34
N ASN A 240 9.88 -34.40 -26.31
CA ASN A 240 8.50 -34.14 -26.70
C ASN A 240 7.62 -33.67 -25.52
N GLY A 241 8.20 -32.89 -24.61
CA GLY A 241 7.51 -32.41 -23.41
C GLY A 241 7.27 -33.48 -22.35
N VAL A 242 7.94 -34.64 -22.43
CA VAL A 242 7.91 -35.65 -21.37
C VAL A 242 9.00 -35.35 -20.35
N LEU A 243 8.60 -35.14 -19.09
CA LEU A 243 9.51 -34.90 -17.98
C LEU A 243 10.55 -36.03 -17.84
N LYS A 244 11.84 -35.67 -17.84
CA LYS A 244 12.95 -36.55 -17.46
C LYS A 244 13.70 -35.99 -16.25
N PRO A 245 13.51 -36.57 -15.05
CA PRO A 245 14.06 -36.00 -13.82
C PRO A 245 15.59 -35.90 -13.76
N ASP A 246 16.26 -36.78 -14.51
CA ASP A 246 17.71 -36.92 -14.64
C ASP A 246 18.30 -36.08 -15.79
N SER A 247 17.48 -35.34 -16.52
CA SER A 247 17.89 -34.44 -17.59
C SER A 247 17.81 -32.98 -17.16
N THR A 248 18.55 -32.11 -17.85
CA THR A 248 18.42 -30.64 -17.72
C THR A 248 17.97 -29.99 -19.03
N ASP A 249 17.87 -30.73 -20.13
CA ASP A 249 17.68 -30.16 -21.46
C ASP A 249 16.38 -29.37 -21.64
N SER A 250 15.30 -29.77 -20.96
CA SER A 250 14.01 -29.06 -20.94
C SER A 250 13.95 -27.87 -19.98
N LEU A 251 15.04 -27.58 -19.26
CA LEU A 251 15.06 -26.48 -18.30
C LEU A 251 15.16 -25.12 -18.99
N ILE A 252 14.40 -24.17 -18.45
CA ILE A 252 14.46 -22.74 -18.72
C ILE A 252 14.98 -22.07 -17.45
N ARG A 253 15.99 -21.20 -17.57
CA ARG A 253 16.60 -20.47 -16.46
C ARG A 253 16.44 -18.97 -16.71
N ILE A 254 15.68 -18.27 -15.87
CA ILE A 254 15.24 -16.89 -16.14
C ILE A 254 15.72 -15.93 -15.06
N TRP A 255 16.24 -14.78 -15.46
CA TRP A 255 16.44 -13.62 -14.58
C TRP A 255 16.20 -12.32 -15.33
N ALA A 256 15.96 -11.24 -14.59
CA ALA A 256 15.79 -9.91 -15.17
C ALA A 256 16.90 -8.96 -14.72
N SER A 257 17.30 -8.05 -15.61
CA SER A 257 18.28 -7.01 -15.31
C SER A 257 17.74 -5.61 -15.65
N ILE A 258 18.28 -4.62 -14.96
CA ILE A 258 18.07 -3.21 -15.23
C ILE A 258 19.44 -2.58 -15.41
N SER A 259 19.65 -1.95 -16.56
CA SER A 259 20.87 -1.23 -16.87
C SER A 259 20.61 0.24 -17.14
N ARG A 260 21.59 1.10 -16.90
CA ARG A 260 21.58 2.51 -17.34
C ARG A 260 22.91 2.89 -17.95
N GLN A 261 22.97 3.98 -18.69
CA GLN A 261 24.26 4.49 -19.19
C GLN A 261 25.14 4.96 -18.02
N GLN A 262 26.43 4.60 -18.06
CA GLN A 262 27.39 4.79 -16.97
C GLN A 262 27.51 6.24 -16.50
N THR A 263 27.38 7.20 -17.42
CA THR A 263 27.45 8.63 -17.13
C THR A 263 26.12 9.31 -17.43
N GLN A 264 25.74 10.28 -16.60
CA GLN A 264 24.61 11.18 -16.85
C GLN A 264 25.11 12.62 -16.74
N THR A 265 24.83 13.43 -17.75
CA THR A 265 25.14 14.86 -17.78
C THR A 265 23.86 15.65 -17.88
N VAL A 266 23.80 16.83 -17.26
CA VAL A 266 22.67 17.76 -17.42
C VAL A 266 22.51 18.11 -18.90
N ASP A 267 21.28 18.03 -19.40
CA ASP A 267 20.93 18.40 -20.77
C ASP A 267 19.71 19.32 -20.76
N PRO A 268 19.91 20.64 -20.99
CA PRO A 268 18.81 21.60 -20.98
C PRO A 268 17.82 21.41 -22.15
N ASN A 269 18.19 20.65 -23.20
CA ASN A 269 17.30 20.35 -24.32
C ASN A 269 16.40 19.14 -24.04
N ASN A 270 16.72 18.36 -23.00
CA ASN A 270 15.88 17.26 -22.57
C ASN A 270 14.83 17.77 -21.58
N ILE A 271 13.65 18.12 -22.08
CA ILE A 271 12.56 18.68 -21.28
C ILE A 271 11.86 17.68 -20.36
N ILE A 272 12.13 16.37 -20.49
CA ILE A 272 11.43 15.33 -19.73
C ILE A 272 12.29 14.90 -18.52
N THR A 273 13.59 14.66 -18.71
CA THR A 273 14.52 14.22 -17.65
C THR A 273 15.47 15.30 -17.17
N GLY A 274 15.73 16.33 -17.98
CA GLY A 274 16.80 17.31 -17.74
C GLY A 274 18.23 16.74 -17.80
N VAL A 275 18.39 15.47 -18.18
CA VAL A 275 19.69 14.78 -18.25
C VAL A 275 19.81 13.93 -19.52
N LYS A 276 21.05 13.72 -19.95
CA LYS A 276 21.41 12.83 -21.05
C LYS A 276 22.39 11.77 -20.54
N GLY A 277 22.16 10.52 -20.92
CA GLY A 277 23.08 9.43 -20.62
C GLY A 277 24.21 9.31 -21.65
N GLY A 278 25.34 8.74 -21.23
CA GLY A 278 26.48 8.44 -22.09
C GLY A 278 27.36 7.32 -21.55
N GLY A 279 28.21 6.76 -22.42
CA GLY A 279 29.03 5.60 -22.11
C GLY A 279 28.28 4.27 -22.19
N GLU A 280 28.94 3.21 -21.72
CA GLU A 280 28.41 1.85 -21.75
C GLU A 280 27.18 1.69 -20.84
N TRP A 281 26.33 0.72 -21.19
CA TRP A 281 25.25 0.29 -20.31
C TRP A 281 25.84 -0.51 -19.16
N VAL A 282 25.55 -0.08 -17.94
CA VAL A 282 25.98 -0.74 -16.71
C VAL A 282 24.76 -1.23 -15.95
N GLN A 283 24.83 -2.47 -15.48
CA GLN A 283 23.79 -3.04 -14.64
C GLN A 283 23.73 -2.26 -13.33
N VAL A 284 22.54 -1.76 -13.02
CA VAL A 284 22.21 -1.13 -11.74
C VAL A 284 21.21 -1.96 -10.95
N GLY A 285 20.85 -3.12 -11.50
CA GLY A 285 19.86 -3.96 -10.89
C GLY A 285 19.61 -5.31 -11.53
N ARG A 286 19.12 -6.24 -10.71
CA ARG A 286 18.61 -7.54 -11.15
C ARG A 286 17.57 -8.12 -10.21
N ASN A 287 16.82 -9.11 -10.68
CA ASN A 287 15.90 -9.91 -9.88
C ASN A 287 15.63 -11.28 -10.52
N ALA A 288 15.53 -12.33 -9.71
CA ALA A 288 14.98 -13.62 -10.13
C ALA A 288 14.21 -14.33 -9.00
N LEU A 289 14.89 -15.03 -8.09
CA LEU A 289 14.24 -15.76 -7.00
C LEU A 289 13.65 -14.78 -5.99
N PRO A 290 12.39 -14.97 -5.57
CA PRO A 290 11.82 -14.12 -4.53
C PRO A 290 12.65 -14.23 -3.24
N LEU A 291 12.77 -13.11 -2.53
CA LEU A 291 13.52 -13.00 -1.26
C LEU A 291 15.03 -13.29 -1.36
N PHE A 292 15.64 -13.37 -2.55
CA PHE A 292 17.09 -13.59 -2.64
C PHE A 292 17.88 -12.49 -1.91
N ASP A 293 17.56 -11.22 -2.18
CA ASP A 293 18.20 -10.06 -1.56
C ASP A 293 17.62 -9.65 -0.20
N ALA A 294 16.49 -10.23 0.21
CA ALA A 294 15.80 -9.90 1.47
C ALA A 294 15.88 -10.99 2.54
N GLY A 295 16.04 -12.27 2.14
CA GLY A 295 16.02 -13.43 3.03
C GLY A 295 17.30 -14.27 3.02
N LEU A 296 18.12 -14.18 1.96
CA LEU A 296 19.39 -14.93 1.85
C LEU A 296 20.60 -14.00 1.94
N VAL A 297 20.62 -12.92 1.14
CA VAL A 297 21.78 -12.02 1.06
C VAL A 297 21.78 -11.00 2.20
N GLY A 298 22.86 -10.99 2.98
CA GLY A 298 23.06 -10.00 4.05
C GLY A 298 23.16 -8.56 3.53
N THR A 299 22.69 -7.59 4.31
CA THR A 299 22.55 -6.17 3.91
C THR A 299 23.82 -5.53 3.33
N GLN A 300 25.01 -5.88 3.83
CA GLN A 300 26.29 -5.37 3.31
C GLN A 300 26.58 -5.78 1.86
N ARG A 301 26.00 -6.89 1.40
CA ARG A 301 26.23 -7.47 0.07
C ARG A 301 25.09 -7.19 -0.92
N GLN A 302 23.98 -6.59 -0.48
CA GLN A 302 22.85 -6.30 -1.37
C GLN A 302 23.26 -5.42 -2.57
N THR A 303 24.11 -4.41 -2.38
CA THR A 303 24.60 -3.59 -3.50
C THR A 303 25.45 -4.39 -4.50
N LEU A 304 26.26 -5.35 -4.02
CA LEU A 304 27.00 -6.26 -4.90
C LEU A 304 26.02 -7.13 -5.70
N TYR A 305 24.96 -7.62 -5.07
CA TYR A 305 23.92 -8.39 -5.74
C TYR A 305 23.31 -7.59 -6.89
N LEU A 306 22.88 -6.34 -6.66
CA LEU A 306 22.24 -5.52 -7.68
C LEU A 306 23.12 -5.27 -8.92
N HIS A 307 24.45 -5.23 -8.77
CA HIS A 307 25.38 -4.90 -9.87
C HIS A 307 26.14 -6.10 -10.45
N SER A 308 25.85 -7.33 -9.99
CA SER A 308 26.51 -8.55 -10.46
C SER A 308 25.57 -9.43 -11.30
N SER A 309 26.15 -10.27 -12.16
CA SER A 309 25.41 -11.26 -12.95
C SER A 309 25.30 -12.60 -12.19
N PRO A 310 24.20 -13.36 -12.37
CA PRO A 310 24.06 -14.71 -11.81
C PRO A 310 25.18 -15.68 -12.19
N MET A 311 25.92 -15.40 -13.27
CA MET A 311 27.07 -16.19 -13.72
C MET A 311 28.16 -16.40 -12.64
N LYS A 312 28.21 -15.52 -11.63
CA LYS A 312 29.21 -15.53 -10.56
C LYS A 312 28.62 -15.72 -9.17
N ASP A 313 27.38 -16.18 -9.07
CA ASP A 313 26.67 -16.23 -7.80
C ASP A 313 27.17 -17.30 -6.84
N VAL A 314 27.73 -18.42 -7.30
CA VAL A 314 28.35 -19.38 -6.38
C VAL A 314 29.54 -18.73 -5.67
N THR A 315 30.38 -18.01 -6.41
CA THR A 315 31.49 -17.24 -5.83
C THR A 315 31.00 -16.08 -4.94
N ASN A 316 30.01 -15.32 -5.39
CA ASN A 316 29.59 -14.09 -4.71
C ASN A 316 28.65 -14.32 -3.53
N PHE A 317 27.74 -15.30 -3.63
CA PHE A 317 26.61 -15.51 -2.73
C PHE A 317 26.38 -16.99 -2.35
N GLY A 318 27.20 -17.94 -2.83
CA GLY A 318 27.02 -19.35 -2.47
C GLY A 318 27.05 -19.59 -0.97
N ALA A 319 27.90 -18.85 -0.24
CA ALA A 319 27.93 -18.89 1.22
C ALA A 319 26.67 -18.32 1.88
N ASP A 320 26.01 -17.31 1.30
CA ASP A 320 24.73 -16.77 1.79
C ASP A 320 23.63 -17.82 1.76
N ILE A 321 23.61 -18.68 0.74
CA ILE A 321 22.64 -19.78 0.62
C ILE A 321 23.00 -20.93 1.55
N LEU A 322 24.27 -21.32 1.58
CA LEU A 322 24.71 -22.45 2.39
C LEU A 322 24.61 -22.15 3.89
N PHE A 323 24.77 -20.90 4.29
CA PHE A 323 24.73 -20.47 5.69
C PHE A 323 23.78 -19.29 5.85
N PRO A 324 22.45 -19.49 5.75
CA PRO A 324 21.48 -18.41 5.74
C PRO A 324 21.53 -17.57 7.01
N VAL A 325 21.85 -16.29 6.87
CA VAL A 325 21.94 -15.36 8.02
C VAL A 325 20.60 -15.26 8.76
N LEU A 326 19.48 -15.36 8.04
CA LEU A 326 18.14 -15.35 8.63
C LEU A 326 17.96 -16.42 9.71
N VAL A 327 18.58 -17.59 9.59
CA VAL A 327 18.50 -18.65 10.62
C VAL A 327 19.13 -18.17 11.92
N ARG A 328 20.28 -17.51 11.85
CA ARG A 328 21.00 -16.96 13.01
C ARG A 328 20.23 -15.82 13.65
N ASP A 329 19.57 -14.97 12.84
CA ASP A 329 18.76 -13.87 13.34
C ASP A 329 17.51 -14.39 14.08
N ILE A 330 16.85 -15.41 13.53
CA ILE A 330 15.70 -16.08 14.18
C ILE A 330 16.12 -16.75 15.51
N GLU A 331 17.30 -17.37 15.54
CA GLU A 331 17.85 -17.95 16.76
C GLU A 331 18.14 -16.87 17.82
N ALA A 332 18.78 -15.76 17.43
CA ALA A 332 19.09 -14.65 18.33
C ALA A 332 17.84 -14.02 18.95
N LEU A 333 16.73 -14.03 18.21
CA LEU A 333 15.41 -13.58 18.69
C LEU A 333 14.71 -14.61 19.61
N GLY A 334 15.30 -15.79 19.80
CA GLY A 334 14.75 -16.84 20.65
C GLY A 334 13.55 -17.57 20.06
N ILE A 335 13.25 -17.39 18.77
CA ILE A 335 12.06 -17.96 18.13
C ILE A 335 12.11 -19.49 18.11
N TYR A 336 13.25 -20.10 17.76
CA TYR A 336 13.40 -21.55 17.80
C TYR A 336 13.23 -22.13 19.20
N LYS A 337 13.74 -21.42 20.22
CA LYS A 337 13.57 -21.80 21.62
C LYS A 337 12.11 -21.70 22.05
N ALA A 338 11.39 -20.66 21.62
CA ALA A 338 9.96 -20.51 21.89
C ALA A 338 9.11 -21.60 21.21
N LEU A 339 9.57 -22.11 20.06
CA LEU A 339 8.99 -23.27 19.37
C LEU A 339 9.37 -24.62 19.99
N GLY A 340 10.28 -24.63 20.98
CA GLY A 340 10.77 -25.86 21.60
C GLY A 340 11.62 -26.72 20.66
N LEU A 341 12.21 -26.14 19.61
CA LEU A 341 13.09 -26.89 18.71
C LEU A 341 14.39 -27.27 19.43
N PRO A 342 14.85 -28.53 19.32
CA PRO A 342 16.14 -28.93 19.90
C PRO A 342 17.30 -28.18 19.22
N ASP A 343 18.32 -27.82 19.99
CA ASP A 343 19.55 -27.18 19.49
C ASP A 343 20.19 -27.98 18.33
N SER A 344 20.11 -29.33 18.38
CA SER A 344 20.60 -30.20 17.32
C SER A 344 19.82 -30.11 16.00
N THR A 345 18.58 -29.61 16.04
CA THR A 345 17.77 -29.31 14.86
C THR A 345 18.14 -27.94 14.32
N VAL A 346 18.27 -26.92 15.18
CA VAL A 346 18.70 -25.56 14.80
C VAL A 346 20.09 -25.58 14.17
N ALA A 347 21.03 -26.33 14.74
CA ALA A 347 22.38 -26.49 14.20
C ALA A 347 22.42 -27.05 12.77
N LYS A 348 21.42 -27.84 12.35
CA LYS A 348 21.30 -28.30 10.95
C LYS A 348 20.80 -27.20 10.01
N LEU A 349 19.97 -26.29 10.53
CA LEU A 349 19.43 -25.16 9.77
C LEU A 349 20.51 -24.09 9.50
N GLU A 350 21.50 -23.98 10.39
CA GLU A 350 22.65 -23.07 10.23
C GLU A 350 23.52 -23.40 9.01
N GLY A 351 23.54 -24.67 8.58
CA GLY A 351 24.14 -25.11 7.33
C GLY A 351 25.31 -26.10 7.45
N PRO A 352 25.88 -26.54 6.31
CA PRO A 352 25.59 -26.09 4.94
C PRO A 352 24.22 -26.56 4.41
N ARG A 353 23.42 -25.62 3.88
CA ARG A 353 22.04 -25.84 3.40
C ARG A 353 21.95 -26.16 1.90
N ILE A 354 22.48 -27.33 1.51
CA ILE A 354 22.41 -27.84 0.12
C ILE A 354 20.96 -28.11 -0.31
N ASP A 355 20.07 -28.41 0.63
CA ASP A 355 18.63 -28.58 0.41
C ASP A 355 17.99 -27.35 -0.25
N ILE A 356 18.41 -26.13 0.11
CA ILE A 356 17.91 -24.90 -0.52
C ILE A 356 18.31 -24.85 -2.01
N ILE A 357 19.56 -25.19 -2.32
CA ILE A 357 20.07 -25.24 -3.70
C ILE A 357 19.30 -26.28 -4.51
N ASN A 358 19.07 -27.46 -3.95
CA ASN A 358 18.33 -28.54 -4.60
C ASN A 358 16.90 -28.11 -4.95
N VAL A 359 16.18 -27.46 -4.03
CA VAL A 359 14.83 -26.95 -4.29
C VAL A 359 14.83 -25.89 -5.40
N ILE A 360 15.76 -24.93 -5.36
CA ILE A 360 15.91 -23.89 -6.41
C ILE A 360 16.22 -24.51 -7.79
N ASN A 361 16.94 -25.62 -7.80
CA ASN A 361 17.31 -26.36 -9.01
C ASN A 361 16.29 -27.44 -9.39
N LEU A 362 15.12 -27.52 -8.73
CA LEU A 362 14.08 -28.54 -8.96
C LEU A 362 14.60 -30.00 -8.84
N ASP A 363 15.58 -30.23 -7.96
CA ASP A 363 16.30 -31.49 -7.79
C ASP A 363 16.97 -32.01 -9.08
N ARG A 364 17.27 -31.12 -10.03
CA ARG A 364 17.92 -31.45 -11.29
C ARG A 364 19.44 -31.57 -11.13
N PRO A 365 20.14 -32.35 -11.97
CA PRO A 365 21.59 -32.54 -11.88
C PRO A 365 22.37 -31.33 -12.43
N ILE A 366 22.18 -30.17 -11.80
CA ILE A 366 22.87 -28.92 -12.13
C ILE A 366 24.13 -28.79 -11.27
N PRO A 367 25.31 -28.52 -11.86
CA PRO A 367 26.53 -28.29 -11.09
C PRO A 367 26.42 -27.08 -10.15
N VAL A 368 26.85 -27.25 -8.88
CA VAL A 368 26.98 -26.15 -7.92
C VAL A 368 28.31 -25.41 -8.15
N GLN A 369 28.38 -24.66 -9.24
CA GLN A 369 29.54 -23.84 -9.60
C GLN A 369 29.11 -22.61 -10.43
N ASP A 370 29.98 -21.62 -10.53
CA ASP A 370 29.78 -20.43 -11.36
C ASP A 370 29.40 -20.82 -12.80
N GLY A 371 28.43 -20.09 -13.36
CA GLY A 371 27.89 -20.33 -14.69
C GLY A 371 26.81 -21.41 -14.77
N PHE A 372 26.49 -22.09 -13.65
CA PHE A 372 25.46 -23.14 -13.61
C PHE A 372 24.43 -22.95 -12.50
N THR A 373 24.87 -22.54 -11.30
CA THR A 373 24.00 -22.26 -10.15
C THR A 373 24.08 -20.78 -9.78
N GLY A 374 22.93 -20.16 -9.48
CA GLY A 374 22.82 -18.75 -9.14
C GLY A 374 21.38 -18.32 -8.93
N ASP A 375 21.16 -17.02 -8.72
CA ASP A 375 19.83 -16.42 -8.61
C ASP A 375 19.13 -16.38 -9.98
N VAL A 376 18.45 -17.48 -10.30
CA VAL A 376 17.60 -17.63 -11.49
C VAL A 376 16.34 -18.42 -11.15
N LEU A 377 15.25 -18.12 -11.83
CA LEU A 377 14.05 -18.93 -11.81
C LEU A 377 14.27 -20.14 -12.72
N THR A 378 14.40 -21.31 -12.11
CA THR A 378 14.48 -22.58 -12.83
C THR A 378 13.09 -23.12 -13.07
N LEU A 379 12.74 -23.34 -14.33
CA LEU A 379 11.51 -23.97 -14.77
C LEU A 379 11.84 -25.16 -15.67
N ASP A 380 11.00 -26.17 -15.66
CA ASP A 380 11.03 -27.31 -16.58
C ASP A 380 9.86 -27.20 -17.54
N ALA A 381 10.14 -26.97 -18.82
CA ALA A 381 9.11 -26.78 -19.83
C ALA A 381 8.29 -28.05 -20.09
N ALA A 382 8.79 -29.22 -19.69
CA ALA A 382 8.11 -30.50 -19.87
C ALA A 382 7.04 -30.77 -18.79
N THR A 383 6.79 -29.84 -17.88
CA THR A 383 5.71 -29.95 -16.88
C THR A 383 4.96 -28.63 -16.75
N ASP A 384 3.66 -28.74 -16.51
CA ASP A 384 2.81 -27.60 -16.18
C ASP A 384 3.36 -26.83 -14.97
N SER A 385 3.10 -25.52 -14.97
CA SER A 385 3.49 -24.69 -13.85
C SER A 385 2.75 -25.11 -12.57
N LYS A 386 3.53 -25.31 -11.50
CA LYS A 386 3.12 -25.58 -10.12
C LYS A 386 4.34 -25.34 -9.23
N PHE A 387 4.19 -24.91 -8.00
CA PHE A 387 5.36 -24.77 -7.12
C PHE A 387 6.05 -26.14 -6.95
N PRO A 388 7.41 -26.24 -6.99
CA PRO A 388 8.39 -25.16 -7.21
C PRO A 388 8.67 -24.82 -8.69
N ASN A 389 8.15 -25.60 -9.65
CA ASN A 389 8.19 -25.30 -11.09
C ASN A 389 7.28 -24.11 -11.49
N GLY A 390 7.67 -22.90 -11.07
CA GLY A 390 6.88 -21.69 -11.23
C GLY A 390 5.69 -21.65 -10.27
N ARG A 391 4.68 -20.83 -10.59
CA ARG A 391 3.45 -20.74 -9.79
C ARG A 391 2.23 -20.51 -10.67
N ARG A 392 1.11 -21.14 -10.32
CA ARG A 392 -0.20 -20.81 -10.88
C ARG A 392 -0.75 -19.57 -10.16
N LEU A 393 -1.12 -18.55 -10.94
CA LEU A 393 -1.66 -17.28 -10.41
C LEU A 393 -3.19 -17.31 -10.29
N GLY A 394 -3.90 -17.98 -11.20
CA GLY A 394 -5.36 -18.12 -11.19
C GLY A 394 -5.84 -19.58 -11.24
N GLY A 395 -7.16 -19.79 -11.12
CA GLY A 395 -7.82 -21.09 -11.32
C GLY A 395 -7.98 -21.99 -10.08
N GLY A 396 -7.87 -21.44 -8.86
CA GLY A 396 -8.16 -22.18 -7.61
C GLY A 396 -9.42 -21.72 -6.90
N THR A 397 -9.68 -22.29 -5.72
CA THR A 397 -10.94 -22.10 -4.97
C THR A 397 -11.08 -20.75 -4.26
N ALA A 398 -10.05 -19.92 -4.23
CA ALA A 398 -10.05 -18.58 -3.63
C ALA A 398 -9.53 -17.54 -4.65
N PRO A 399 -10.34 -16.55 -5.05
CA PRO A 399 -10.03 -15.66 -6.19
C PRO A 399 -8.92 -14.62 -5.89
N ASN A 400 -8.76 -14.21 -4.63
CA ASN A 400 -7.74 -13.25 -4.18
C ASN A 400 -6.43 -13.91 -3.70
N ARG A 401 -6.20 -15.17 -4.06
CA ARG A 401 -5.05 -15.95 -3.59
C ARG A 401 -4.19 -16.45 -4.72
N ASN A 402 -2.89 -16.21 -4.57
CA ASN A 402 -1.90 -17.09 -5.19
C ASN A 402 -2.22 -18.53 -4.80
N GLN A 403 -2.13 -19.50 -5.73
CA GLN A 403 -2.32 -20.92 -5.39
C GLN A 403 -1.31 -21.40 -4.34
N VAL A 404 -0.17 -20.69 -4.24
CA VAL A 404 0.87 -20.87 -3.23
C VAL A 404 1.39 -19.49 -2.83
N ASN A 405 1.39 -19.17 -1.53
CA ASN A 405 2.11 -17.99 -1.03
C ASN A 405 3.61 -18.27 -1.02
N VAL A 406 4.31 -17.74 -2.03
CA VAL A 406 5.73 -18.02 -2.24
C VAL A 406 6.59 -17.46 -1.11
N ASN A 407 6.17 -16.38 -0.47
CA ASN A 407 6.89 -15.80 0.68
C ASN A 407 6.91 -16.79 1.84
N SER A 408 5.73 -17.28 2.22
CA SER A 408 5.58 -18.26 3.31
C SER A 408 6.36 -19.53 3.03
N VAL A 409 6.29 -20.04 1.80
CA VAL A 409 7.01 -21.25 1.40
C VAL A 409 8.52 -21.08 1.44
N LEU A 410 9.05 -19.97 0.90
CA LEU A 410 10.49 -19.74 0.88
C LEU A 410 11.04 -19.44 2.28
N ILE A 411 10.33 -18.64 3.09
CA ILE A 411 10.71 -18.42 4.49
C ILE A 411 10.68 -19.76 5.26
N SER A 412 9.67 -20.61 5.00
CA SER A 412 9.60 -21.95 5.60
C SER A 412 10.78 -22.84 5.21
N LEU A 413 11.18 -22.84 3.93
CA LEU A 413 12.36 -23.54 3.47
C LEU A 413 13.64 -23.03 4.14
N ILE A 414 13.85 -21.70 4.17
CA ILE A 414 15.06 -21.11 4.74
C ILE A 414 15.14 -21.37 6.25
N ALA A 415 14.06 -21.05 6.98
CA ALA A 415 14.05 -21.06 8.44
C ALA A 415 13.67 -22.41 9.08
N ALA A 416 13.06 -23.34 8.36
CA ALA A 416 12.69 -24.65 8.91
C ALA A 416 13.20 -25.85 8.09
N GLY A 417 13.78 -25.63 6.91
CA GLY A 417 14.19 -26.73 6.02
C GLY A 417 13.03 -27.51 5.41
N ASP A 418 11.80 -27.00 5.57
CA ASP A 418 10.59 -27.59 5.05
C ASP A 418 9.70 -26.50 4.44
N PRO A 419 9.52 -26.45 3.10
CA PRO A 419 8.65 -25.49 2.44
C PRO A 419 7.18 -25.59 2.89
N GLY A 420 6.76 -26.73 3.46
CA GLY A 420 5.42 -26.98 3.98
C GLY A 420 5.21 -26.56 5.43
N ALA A 421 6.24 -26.07 6.14
CA ALA A 421 6.16 -25.76 7.57
C ALA A 421 5.16 -24.63 7.90
N GLY A 422 4.79 -23.81 6.91
CA GLY A 422 3.75 -22.79 7.07
C GLY A 422 4.17 -21.62 7.96
N LEU A 423 5.44 -21.22 7.86
CA LEU A 423 5.99 -20.01 8.48
C LEU A 423 5.59 -18.75 7.70
N ALA A 424 5.58 -17.59 8.38
CA ALA A 424 5.26 -16.29 7.79
C ALA A 424 3.93 -16.28 7.00
N LYS A 425 2.85 -16.72 7.65
CA LYS A 425 1.48 -16.73 7.12
C LYS A 425 0.75 -15.39 7.26
N GLY A 426 1.31 -14.39 7.92
CA GLY A 426 0.58 -13.23 8.43
C GLY A 426 -0.42 -12.62 7.43
N VAL A 427 0.02 -12.41 6.19
CA VAL A 427 -0.81 -11.93 5.07
C VAL A 427 -0.72 -12.91 3.91
N GLU A 428 -1.82 -13.62 3.65
CA GLU A 428 -1.90 -14.68 2.62
C GLU A 428 -2.68 -14.32 1.36
N VAL A 429 -3.28 -13.13 1.31
CA VAL A 429 -4.16 -12.70 0.22
C VAL A 429 -3.68 -11.36 -0.31
N ASN A 430 -3.78 -11.17 -1.61
CA ASN A 430 -3.66 -9.85 -2.22
C ASN A 430 -4.95 -9.06 -1.96
N ASP A 431 -4.91 -7.75 -2.07
CA ASP A 431 -6.10 -6.89 -1.95
C ASP A 431 -6.99 -6.93 -3.21
N LYS A 432 -6.44 -7.35 -4.35
CA LYS A 432 -7.20 -7.63 -5.58
C LYS A 432 -6.98 -9.02 -6.17
N ASP A 433 -8.01 -9.50 -6.86
CA ASP A 433 -7.99 -10.77 -7.58
C ASP A 433 -7.05 -10.71 -8.79
N TYR A 434 -6.20 -11.73 -8.94
CA TYR A 434 -5.40 -11.89 -10.15
C TYR A 434 -6.27 -12.34 -11.33
N LEU A 435 -5.87 -11.95 -12.54
CA LEU A 435 -6.47 -12.48 -13.75
C LEU A 435 -6.01 -13.94 -13.97
N ASP A 436 -6.90 -14.77 -14.53
CA ASP A 436 -6.63 -16.15 -14.92
C ASP A 436 -6.03 -16.28 -16.34
N ARG A 437 -5.80 -15.14 -16.99
CA ARG A 437 -5.20 -14.98 -18.32
C ARG A 437 -4.14 -13.89 -18.31
N PHE A 438 -3.33 -13.83 -19.37
CA PHE A 438 -2.38 -12.74 -19.58
C PHE A 438 -3.05 -11.36 -19.42
N PRO A 439 -2.44 -10.40 -18.69
CA PRO A 439 -1.08 -10.44 -18.10
C PRO A 439 -0.97 -11.07 -16.70
N PHE A 440 -2.04 -11.67 -16.17
CA PHE A 440 -2.13 -12.24 -14.82
C PHE A 440 -1.94 -11.22 -13.68
N LEU A 441 -2.13 -9.93 -13.99
CA LEU A 441 -2.03 -8.82 -13.05
C LEU A 441 -3.40 -8.16 -12.89
N ALA A 442 -3.75 -7.80 -11.66
CA ALA A 442 -4.98 -7.08 -11.38
C ALA A 442 -4.91 -5.63 -11.87
N ILE A 443 -6.07 -5.07 -12.23
CA ILE A 443 -6.17 -3.69 -12.70
C ILE A 443 -5.74 -2.69 -11.63
N ALA A 444 -5.03 -1.64 -12.05
CA ALA A 444 -4.59 -0.56 -11.17
C ALA A 444 -5.74 0.06 -10.35
N HIS A 445 -5.48 0.36 -9.08
CA HIS A 445 -6.32 1.20 -8.24
C HIS A 445 -6.50 2.57 -8.87
N GLN A 446 -7.70 3.13 -8.70
CA GLN A 446 -8.01 4.48 -9.13
C GLN A 446 -7.19 5.48 -8.31
N GLY A 447 -6.62 6.50 -8.94
CA GLY A 447 -5.74 7.47 -8.28
C GLY A 447 -6.33 8.15 -7.03
N LEU A 448 -7.65 8.34 -6.97
CA LEU A 448 -8.35 8.89 -5.78
C LEU A 448 -8.45 7.91 -4.60
N LEU A 449 -8.23 6.62 -4.85
CA LEU A 449 -8.34 5.54 -3.88
C LEU A 449 -6.97 4.94 -3.53
N LEU A 450 -5.88 5.51 -4.05
CA LEU A 450 -4.52 5.11 -3.72
C LEU A 450 -4.25 5.38 -2.23
N SER A 451 -3.66 4.41 -1.55
CA SER A 451 -3.13 4.60 -0.21
C SER A 451 -1.90 5.52 -0.27
N LEU A 452 -1.90 6.60 0.51
CA LEU A 452 -0.72 7.45 0.66
C LEU A 452 0.21 6.87 1.72
N PHE A 453 1.47 6.58 1.35
CA PHE A 453 2.52 6.48 2.36
C PHE A 453 2.70 7.85 3.00
N ASN A 454 2.73 7.89 4.34
CA ASN A 454 3.41 8.95 5.09
C ASN A 454 4.90 8.90 4.74
N VAL A 455 5.29 9.51 3.61
CA VAL A 455 6.67 9.94 3.42
C VAL A 455 6.81 11.20 4.26
N GLN A 456 7.48 11.06 5.40
CA GLN A 456 8.05 12.18 6.12
C GLN A 456 8.90 12.95 5.10
N LEU A 457 8.40 14.09 4.59
CA LEU A 457 9.18 15.02 3.79
C LEU A 457 10.27 15.61 4.70
N SER A 458 11.36 14.88 4.86
CA SER A 458 12.59 15.43 5.39
C SER A 458 13.20 16.29 4.28
N TYR A 459 12.77 17.54 4.19
CA TYR A 459 13.52 18.57 3.48
C TYR A 459 14.89 18.72 4.16
N VAL A 460 15.89 18.02 3.66
CA VAL A 460 17.29 18.38 3.90
C VAL A 460 17.60 19.57 2.99
N ILE A 461 17.38 20.78 3.52
CA ILE A 461 17.80 22.02 2.88
C ILE A 461 19.34 22.03 2.89
N TRP A 462 19.95 21.72 1.74
CA TRP A 462 21.34 22.08 1.50
C TRP A 462 21.40 23.60 1.34
N ARG A 463 21.81 24.30 2.40
CA ARG A 463 22.17 25.73 2.32
C ARG A 463 23.38 25.87 1.41
N LYS A 464 23.16 26.24 0.14
CA LYS A 464 24.15 27.01 -0.61
C LYS A 464 23.72 28.48 -0.60
N LYS A 465 24.62 29.29 -0.08
CA LYS A 465 24.48 30.72 0.21
C LYS A 465 24.38 31.52 -1.11
N GLU A 466 23.54 32.56 -1.09
CA GLU A 466 23.42 33.68 -2.05
C GLU A 466 22.62 33.36 -3.33
N SER A 467 21.66 34.16 -3.81
CA SER A 467 21.42 35.61 -3.73
C SER A 467 19.92 35.92 -3.77
N ARG A 468 19.52 37.05 -3.16
CA ARG A 468 18.13 37.55 -3.05
C ARG A 468 17.65 38.10 -4.40
N MET A 469 16.48 37.65 -4.90
CA MET A 469 15.57 38.53 -5.65
C MET A 469 14.13 37.96 -5.75
N ASN A 470 13.21 38.65 -5.08
CA ASN A 470 11.76 38.78 -5.29
C ASN A 470 11.00 37.74 -6.13
N ILE A 471 10.38 36.77 -5.46
CA ILE A 471 9.18 36.05 -5.95
C ILE A 471 8.08 36.20 -4.89
N LEU A 472 7.36 37.32 -4.95
CA LEU A 472 6.04 37.45 -4.37
C LEU A 472 5.11 37.89 -5.50
N ARG A 473 4.42 36.93 -6.14
CA ARG A 473 3.14 37.12 -6.85
C ARG A 473 2.54 35.87 -7.52
N PHE A 474 3.05 34.65 -7.29
CA PHE A 474 2.56 33.44 -7.97
C PHE A 474 2.12 32.29 -7.04
N ILE A 475 1.62 32.59 -5.84
CA ILE A 475 1.04 31.58 -4.92
C ILE A 475 -0.50 31.66 -4.84
N ALA A 476 -1.14 32.61 -5.50
CA ALA A 476 -2.54 32.92 -5.24
C ALA A 476 -3.60 32.18 -6.09
N THR A 477 -3.28 31.08 -6.80
CA THR A 477 -4.28 30.42 -7.66
C THR A 477 -4.24 28.88 -7.68
N LEU A 478 -3.56 28.26 -6.70
CA LEU A 478 -3.54 26.80 -6.53
C LEU A 478 -4.23 26.37 -5.22
N LEU A 479 -5.38 26.96 -4.94
CA LEU A 479 -6.23 26.63 -3.79
C LEU A 479 -7.68 26.66 -4.27
N MET A 480 -8.19 25.52 -4.77
CA MET A 480 -9.60 25.17 -4.63
C MET A 480 -9.83 23.70 -5.03
N SER A 481 -10.45 22.96 -4.10
CA SER A 481 -10.83 21.53 -4.12
C SER A 481 -9.81 20.49 -3.65
N ALA A 482 -9.08 20.79 -2.58
CA ALA A 482 -9.03 19.83 -1.47
C ALA A 482 -10.16 20.23 -0.51
N ALA A 483 -11.07 19.32 -0.17
CA ALA A 483 -11.78 19.50 1.10
C ALA A 483 -10.68 19.50 2.18
N PRO A 484 -10.60 20.50 3.06
CA PRO A 484 -9.53 20.50 4.03
C PRO A 484 -9.74 19.33 4.99
N LEU A 485 -8.61 18.78 5.43
CA LEU A 485 -8.42 17.71 6.42
C LEU A 485 -9.21 17.86 7.74
N ALA A 486 -9.99 18.94 7.90
CA ALA A 486 -10.64 19.36 9.14
C ALA A 486 -12.15 19.08 9.20
N ALA A 487 -12.80 18.67 8.10
CA ALA A 487 -14.16 18.11 8.14
C ALA A 487 -14.17 16.60 8.45
N HIS A 488 -13.00 15.99 8.64
CA HIS A 488 -12.85 14.60 9.02
C HIS A 488 -13.29 14.38 10.48
N ASP A 489 -13.79 13.21 10.83
CA ASP A 489 -14.04 12.82 12.21
C ASP A 489 -12.75 12.67 13.00
N MET A 490 -12.81 12.90 14.31
CA MET A 490 -11.72 12.58 15.23
C MET A 490 -12.24 11.64 16.31
N TRP A 491 -11.53 10.54 16.56
CA TRP A 491 -11.89 9.59 17.62
C TRP A 491 -10.67 9.10 18.40
N ILE A 492 -10.94 8.60 19.61
CA ILE A 492 -9.98 7.87 20.42
C ILE A 492 -10.07 6.39 20.05
N GLU A 493 -8.93 5.79 19.74
CA GLU A 493 -8.75 4.37 19.47
C GLU A 493 -7.78 3.78 20.49
N PRO A 494 -8.29 3.16 21.57
CA PRO A 494 -7.47 2.39 22.47
C PRO A 494 -6.79 1.23 21.73
N THR A 495 -5.58 0.90 22.16
CA THR A 495 -4.85 -0.32 21.75
C THR A 495 -5.65 -1.60 22.00
N SER A 496 -6.57 -1.57 22.96
CA SER A 496 -7.64 -2.56 23.10
C SER A 496 -8.88 -1.95 23.78
N PHE A 497 -10.06 -2.34 23.31
CA PHE A 497 -11.37 -2.01 23.91
C PHE A 497 -11.76 -2.99 25.05
N LEU A 498 -11.03 -4.11 25.17
CA LEU A 498 -11.14 -5.11 26.23
C LEU A 498 -9.75 -5.33 26.83
N GLY A 499 -9.57 -5.25 28.15
CA GLY A 499 -8.24 -5.47 28.73
C GLY A 499 -8.20 -6.40 29.93
N ASP A 500 -6.96 -6.76 30.28
CA ASP A 500 -6.60 -7.44 31.52
C ASP A 500 -6.09 -6.43 32.55
N THR A 501 -6.41 -6.64 33.83
CA THR A 501 -5.95 -5.79 34.94
C THR A 501 -4.42 -5.72 34.98
N GLY A 502 -3.86 -4.52 35.21
CA GLY A 502 -2.41 -4.30 35.30
C GLY A 502 -1.68 -4.07 33.97
N LYS A 503 -2.39 -4.04 32.83
CA LYS A 503 -1.81 -3.67 31.53
C LYS A 503 -1.87 -2.16 31.29
N ILE A 504 -0.86 -1.64 30.59
CA ILE A 504 -0.85 -0.29 30.04
C ILE A 504 -1.64 -0.29 28.73
N ILE A 505 -2.53 0.69 28.58
CA ILE A 505 -3.33 0.87 27.38
C ILE A 505 -2.92 2.17 26.71
N GLY A 506 -2.43 2.01 25.49
CA GLY A 506 -2.16 3.14 24.60
C GLY A 506 -3.45 3.68 24.02
N LEU A 507 -3.56 5.01 24.00
CA LEU A 507 -4.67 5.76 23.44
C LEU A 507 -4.21 6.46 22.19
N ARG A 508 -4.63 5.94 21.05
CA ARG A 508 -4.31 6.51 19.76
C ARG A 508 -5.40 7.52 19.41
N LEU A 509 -5.03 8.71 18.95
CA LEU A 509 -5.99 9.64 18.35
C LEU A 509 -5.96 9.42 16.84
N ARG A 510 -7.12 9.47 16.20
CA ARG A 510 -7.28 9.25 14.78
C ARG A 510 -8.13 10.35 14.18
N VAL A 511 -7.77 10.82 12.99
CA VAL A 511 -8.54 11.79 12.21
C VAL A 511 -8.78 11.23 10.82
N GLY A 512 -10.03 11.16 10.39
CA GLY A 512 -10.37 10.65 9.07
C GLY A 512 -11.86 10.53 8.81
N GLN A 513 -12.24 9.77 7.79
CA GLN A 513 -13.62 9.64 7.34
C GLN A 513 -14.00 8.16 7.23
N ASP A 514 -15.28 7.84 7.42
CA ASP A 514 -15.82 6.48 7.29
C ASP A 514 -15.04 5.45 8.15
N PHE A 515 -14.69 5.87 9.38
CA PHE A 515 -13.91 5.12 10.37
C PHE A 515 -12.50 4.68 9.94
N LEU A 516 -11.98 5.27 8.85
CA LEU A 516 -10.60 5.13 8.38
C LEU A 516 -9.89 6.45 8.65
N GLY A 517 -8.80 6.44 9.40
CA GLY A 517 -8.16 7.68 9.82
C GLY A 517 -6.66 7.56 10.06
N ASP A 518 -6.00 8.69 9.78
CA ASP A 518 -4.59 8.88 10.02
C ASP A 518 -4.32 9.11 11.51
N PRO A 519 -3.12 8.73 12.00
CA PRO A 519 -2.73 9.04 13.36
C PRO A 519 -2.66 10.55 13.59
N LEU A 520 -3.25 11.02 14.69
CA LEU A 520 -3.01 12.35 15.25
C LEU A 520 -2.07 12.19 16.46
N PRO A 521 -0.77 12.50 16.32
CA PRO A 521 0.16 12.45 17.44
C PRO A 521 -0.27 13.40 18.56
N ARG A 522 0.20 13.15 19.78
CA ARG A 522 -0.05 14.05 20.91
C ARG A 522 0.49 15.44 20.61
N ASP A 523 -0.40 16.42 20.53
CA ASP A 523 -0.04 17.83 20.48
C ASP A 523 -0.67 18.55 21.70
N PRO A 524 0.15 18.96 22.69
CA PRO A 524 -0.35 19.72 23.83
C PRO A 524 -1.07 21.00 23.46
N ALA A 525 -0.73 21.64 22.33
CA ALA A 525 -1.38 22.87 21.90
C ALA A 525 -2.83 22.65 21.44
N LEU A 526 -3.18 21.41 21.10
CA LEU A 526 -4.54 21.04 20.74
C LEU A 526 -5.37 20.56 21.95
N ILE A 527 -4.75 20.11 23.04
CA ILE A 527 -5.43 19.43 24.14
C ILE A 527 -5.95 20.44 25.17
N ASP A 528 -7.27 20.62 25.25
CA ASP A 528 -7.92 21.28 26.38
C ASP A 528 -8.06 20.30 27.55
N GLN A 529 -8.60 19.11 27.27
CA GLN A 529 -8.76 18.05 28.26
C GLN A 529 -8.40 16.71 27.62
N PHE A 530 -7.55 15.93 28.27
CA PHE A 530 -7.38 14.51 27.95
C PHE A 530 -7.40 13.75 29.27
N ILE A 531 -8.49 13.03 29.51
CA ILE A 531 -8.84 12.48 30.82
C ILE A 531 -9.29 11.03 30.74
N SER A 532 -9.19 10.35 31.88
CA SER A 532 -9.71 9.01 32.11
C SER A 532 -10.53 9.00 33.39
N ILE A 533 -11.65 8.29 33.41
CA ILE A 533 -12.52 8.13 34.57
C ILE A 533 -12.77 6.64 34.79
N ASP A 534 -12.40 6.18 35.98
CA ASP A 534 -12.64 4.82 36.47
C ASP A 534 -13.28 4.88 37.87
N SER A 535 -13.37 3.74 38.58
CA SER A 535 -13.91 3.64 39.94
C SER A 535 -13.14 4.47 40.98
N THR A 536 -11.90 4.85 40.70
CA THR A 536 -11.06 5.67 41.58
C THR A 536 -11.15 7.17 41.27
N GLY A 537 -11.88 7.53 40.21
CA GLY A 537 -12.20 8.92 39.86
C GLY A 537 -11.55 9.41 38.56
N ARG A 538 -11.66 10.71 38.34
CA ARG A 538 -11.17 11.41 37.14
C ARG A 538 -9.67 11.72 37.24
N LYS A 539 -8.89 11.32 36.24
CA LYS A 539 -7.43 11.53 36.15
C LYS A 539 -7.05 12.11 34.79
N PRO A 540 -5.96 12.88 34.68
CA PRO A 540 -5.40 13.28 33.40
C PRO A 540 -4.72 12.09 32.70
N VAL A 541 -4.75 12.11 31.36
CA VAL A 541 -4.03 11.17 30.51
C VAL A 541 -2.68 11.78 30.10
N TYR A 542 -1.62 11.09 30.49
CA TYR A 542 -0.25 11.47 30.15
C TYR A 542 0.23 10.76 28.89
N GLY A 543 1.14 11.39 28.16
CA GLY A 543 1.78 10.85 26.97
C GLY A 543 2.99 11.70 26.61
N ARG A 544 3.80 11.23 25.66
CA ARG A 544 4.95 11.97 25.14
C ARG A 544 4.50 12.85 23.98
N ASP A 545 4.91 14.11 23.96
CA ASP A 545 4.58 15.04 22.88
C ASP A 545 5.12 14.52 21.54
N GLY A 546 4.32 14.65 20.49
CA GLY A 546 4.61 14.09 19.16
C GLY A 546 4.51 12.56 19.07
N ALA A 547 4.06 11.85 20.11
CA ALA A 547 3.92 10.39 20.08
C ALA A 547 2.53 9.92 19.62
N ASP A 548 2.50 8.75 18.97
CA ASP A 548 1.34 7.87 18.80
C ASP A 548 1.72 6.50 19.41
N PRO A 549 1.03 5.98 20.45
CA PRO A 549 -0.17 6.50 21.10
C PRO A 549 0.00 7.87 21.76
N ALA A 550 -1.02 8.72 21.68
CA ALA A 550 -1.03 10.07 22.21
C ALA A 550 -1.19 10.13 23.74
N GLY A 551 -1.61 9.03 24.35
CA GLY A 551 -1.74 8.86 25.78
C GLY A 551 -1.51 7.42 26.20
N LEU A 552 -1.11 7.22 27.45
CA LEU A 552 -0.96 5.92 28.09
C LEU A 552 -1.76 5.94 29.40
N ILE A 553 -2.56 4.91 29.64
CA ILE A 553 -3.27 4.71 30.91
C ILE A 553 -2.84 3.39 31.52
N HIS A 554 -2.60 3.38 32.83
CA HIS A 554 -2.49 2.16 33.61
C HIS A 554 -3.84 1.83 34.25
N VAL A 555 -4.36 0.63 34.00
CA VAL A 555 -5.64 0.17 34.55
C VAL A 555 -5.40 -0.53 35.87
N ALA A 556 -5.82 0.11 36.96
CA ALA A 556 -5.66 -0.44 38.30
C ALA A 556 -6.78 -1.41 38.69
N GLU A 557 -8.04 -1.10 38.35
CA GLU A 557 -9.23 -1.81 38.86
C GLU A 557 -10.16 -2.27 37.73
N PRO A 558 -10.83 -3.43 37.87
CA PRO A 558 -11.86 -3.86 36.93
C PRO A 558 -13.07 -2.91 36.88
N GLY A 559 -13.60 -2.67 35.67
CA GLY A 559 -14.78 -1.86 35.45
C GLY A 559 -14.77 -1.18 34.09
N LEU A 560 -15.76 -0.30 33.88
CA LEU A 560 -15.81 0.58 32.71
C LEU A 560 -14.85 1.75 32.93
N LEU A 561 -13.94 1.94 31.99
CA LEU A 561 -13.07 3.11 31.88
C LEU A 561 -13.60 4.02 30.78
N ILE A 562 -13.84 5.27 31.14
CA ILE A 562 -14.28 6.31 30.23
C ILE A 562 -13.08 7.19 29.92
N ILE A 563 -12.76 7.30 28.65
CA ILE A 563 -11.63 8.09 28.15
C ILE A 563 -12.21 9.26 27.40
N GLY A 564 -11.79 10.47 27.72
CA GLY A 564 -12.30 11.68 27.11
C GLY A 564 -11.17 12.56 26.58
N TYR A 565 -11.38 13.13 25.39
CA TYR A 565 -10.53 14.14 24.78
C TYR A 565 -11.41 15.32 24.35
N GLN A 566 -11.05 16.53 24.78
CA GLN A 566 -11.57 17.78 24.26
C GLN A 566 -10.42 18.62 23.71
N SER A 567 -10.57 19.15 22.49
CA SER A 567 -9.58 20.06 21.93
C SER A 567 -9.82 21.52 22.33
N HIS A 568 -8.75 22.31 22.34
CA HIS A 568 -8.88 23.75 22.22
C HIS A 568 -9.54 24.11 20.87
N PRO A 569 -10.33 25.20 20.81
CA PRO A 569 -10.98 25.62 19.57
C PRO A 569 -9.97 25.97 18.48
N GLN A 570 -10.15 25.43 17.28
CA GLN A 570 -9.24 25.62 16.15
C GLN A 570 -9.93 26.39 15.01
N PRO A 571 -9.32 27.47 14.50
CA PRO A 571 -9.88 28.21 13.38
C PRO A 571 -9.67 27.47 12.07
N ILE A 572 -10.65 27.55 11.18
CA ILE A 572 -10.54 27.13 9.79
C ILE A 572 -11.35 28.05 8.89
N VAL A 573 -10.87 28.23 7.64
CA VAL A 573 -11.64 28.87 6.58
C VAL A 573 -11.93 27.83 5.50
N LEU A 574 -13.22 27.65 5.22
CA LEU A 574 -13.71 26.66 4.26
C LEU A 574 -14.29 27.38 3.03
N PRO A 575 -13.89 26.99 1.80
CA PRO A 575 -14.53 27.48 0.60
C PRO A 575 -16.04 27.24 0.63
N ALA A 576 -16.83 28.17 0.08
CA ALA A 576 -18.30 28.12 0.12
C ALA A 576 -18.88 26.73 -0.24
N ASN A 577 -18.43 26.14 -1.36
CA ASN A 577 -18.90 24.85 -1.84
C ASN A 577 -18.57 23.70 -0.88
N THR A 578 -17.35 23.70 -0.34
CA THR A 578 -16.90 22.69 0.63
C THR A 578 -17.70 22.80 1.92
N PHE A 579 -17.93 24.02 2.42
CA PHE A 579 -18.74 24.24 3.61
C PHE A 579 -20.18 23.77 3.39
N ASN A 580 -20.79 24.11 2.25
CA ASN A 580 -22.16 23.69 1.94
C ASN A 580 -22.30 22.16 1.81
N GLN A 581 -21.28 21.47 1.30
CA GLN A 581 -21.24 20.01 1.28
C GLN A 581 -21.14 19.43 2.70
N TYR A 582 -20.20 19.94 3.50
CA TYR A 582 -20.04 19.59 4.92
C TYR A 582 -21.36 19.75 5.69
N LEU A 583 -22.07 20.87 5.54
CA LEU A 583 -23.36 21.08 6.20
C LEU A 583 -24.40 20.02 5.82
N ARG A 584 -24.39 19.55 4.57
CA ARG A 584 -25.30 18.50 4.09
C ARG A 584 -24.95 17.14 4.66
N GLU A 585 -23.66 16.79 4.65
CA GLU A 585 -23.17 15.49 5.10
C GLU A 585 -23.36 15.29 6.60
N GLU A 586 -23.21 16.36 7.39
CA GLU A 586 -23.33 16.33 8.85
C GLU A 586 -24.74 16.70 9.35
N GLY A 587 -25.72 16.89 8.45
CA GLY A 587 -27.11 17.14 8.82
C GLY A 587 -27.31 18.47 9.57
N LEU A 588 -26.65 19.53 9.09
CA LEU A 588 -26.68 20.90 9.62
C LEU A 588 -27.59 21.82 8.79
N GLU A 589 -28.79 21.35 8.44
CA GLU A 589 -29.73 22.05 7.55
C GLU A 589 -30.10 23.44 8.08
N ALA A 590 -30.30 23.59 9.39
CA ALA A 590 -30.62 24.88 10.00
C ALA A 590 -29.53 25.96 9.76
N ILE A 591 -28.26 25.54 9.66
CA ILE A 591 -27.15 26.43 9.33
C ILE A 591 -27.11 26.72 7.84
N ALA A 592 -27.38 25.74 6.99
CA ALA A 592 -27.48 25.94 5.55
C ALA A 592 -28.60 26.95 5.21
N GLU A 593 -29.77 26.80 5.83
CA GLU A 593 -30.88 27.76 5.69
C GLU A 593 -30.54 29.15 6.24
N LEU A 594 -29.82 29.22 7.37
CA LEU A 594 -29.40 30.50 7.93
C LEU A 594 -28.41 31.23 7.00
N ARG A 595 -27.49 30.48 6.37
CA ARG A 595 -26.59 31.03 5.35
C ARG A 595 -27.36 31.55 4.16
N GLU A 596 -28.34 30.80 3.69
CA GLU A 596 -29.20 31.22 2.58
C GLU A 596 -29.95 32.52 2.91
N ARG A 597 -30.59 32.60 4.09
CA ARG A 597 -31.27 33.82 4.56
C ARG A 597 -30.32 35.02 4.69
N ARG A 598 -29.04 34.78 4.95
CA ARG A 598 -28.00 35.81 5.04
C ARG A 598 -27.31 36.11 3.71
N ASN A 599 -27.73 35.47 2.61
CA ASN A 599 -27.05 35.51 1.30
C ASN A 599 -25.56 35.10 1.36
N GLN A 600 -25.23 34.18 2.27
CA GLN A 600 -23.87 33.69 2.52
C GLN A 600 -23.60 32.34 1.85
N THR A 601 -24.55 31.75 1.13
CA THR A 601 -24.40 30.44 0.47
C THR A 601 -23.16 30.38 -0.43
N ASN A 602 -22.85 31.47 -1.13
CA ASN A 602 -21.71 31.57 -2.04
C ASN A 602 -20.48 32.23 -1.41
N SER A 603 -20.46 32.41 -0.08
CA SER A 603 -19.34 32.99 0.67
C SER A 603 -18.56 31.92 1.41
N ASP A 604 -17.24 32.07 1.47
CA ASP A 604 -16.40 31.23 2.34
C ASP A 604 -16.86 31.33 3.80
N ALA A 605 -16.66 30.26 4.55
CA ALA A 605 -17.08 30.15 5.93
C ALA A 605 -15.85 30.17 6.84
N ARG A 606 -15.78 31.12 7.77
CA ARG A 606 -14.85 31.04 8.89
C ARG A 606 -15.49 30.27 10.03
N GLU A 607 -14.87 29.19 10.44
CA GLU A 607 -15.35 28.30 11.49
C GLU A 607 -14.30 28.20 12.59
N ILE A 608 -14.74 28.08 13.83
CA ILE A 608 -13.92 27.64 14.95
C ILE A 608 -14.48 26.31 15.42
N PHE A 609 -13.72 25.23 15.30
CA PHE A 609 -14.19 23.89 15.65
C PHE A 609 -13.49 23.33 16.89
N SER A 610 -14.22 22.54 17.66
CA SER A 610 -13.69 21.74 18.78
C SER A 610 -14.04 20.26 18.61
N ARG A 611 -13.11 19.38 18.99
CA ARG A 611 -13.32 17.92 19.01
C ARG A 611 -13.64 17.48 20.44
N CYS A 612 -14.69 16.69 20.59
CA CYS A 612 -15.20 16.14 21.86
C CYS A 612 -15.31 14.62 21.72
N ALA A 613 -14.17 13.92 21.82
CA ALA A 613 -14.11 12.49 21.61
C ALA A 613 -14.16 11.73 22.94
N LYS A 614 -14.97 10.67 23.00
CA LYS A 614 -14.96 9.69 24.08
C LYS A 614 -14.66 8.28 23.56
N SER A 615 -14.09 7.47 24.44
CA SER A 615 -13.97 6.03 24.23
C SER A 615 -14.31 5.30 25.52
N LEU A 616 -15.05 4.20 25.39
CA LEU A 616 -15.39 3.31 26.49
C LEU A 616 -14.53 2.05 26.36
N VAL A 617 -13.82 1.71 27.43
CA VAL A 617 -13.03 0.48 27.51
C VAL A 617 -13.50 -0.31 28.72
N TYR A 618 -13.56 -1.63 28.62
CA TYR A 618 -14.04 -2.46 29.73
C TYR A 618 -13.01 -3.49 30.20
N TYR A 619 -12.90 -3.62 31.52
CA TYR A 619 -12.04 -4.59 32.19
C TYR A 619 -12.85 -5.46 33.15
N GLY A 620 -12.71 -6.78 33.05
CA GLY A 620 -13.46 -7.74 33.86
C GLY A 620 -14.84 -8.09 33.30
N THR A 621 -15.80 -8.41 34.18
CA THR A 621 -17.16 -8.83 33.78
C THR A 621 -18.11 -7.63 33.73
N PRO A 622 -18.72 -7.31 32.57
CA PRO A 622 -19.69 -6.24 32.41
C PRO A 622 -20.94 -6.42 33.27
N THR A 623 -21.31 -5.39 34.01
CA THR A 623 -22.62 -5.28 34.66
C THR A 623 -23.40 -4.09 34.13
N ALA A 624 -24.73 -4.15 34.26
CA ALA A 624 -25.60 -3.04 33.85
C ALA A 624 -25.38 -1.76 34.70
N ALA A 625 -24.85 -1.89 35.92
CA ALA A 625 -24.59 -0.75 36.81
C ALA A 625 -23.35 0.07 36.40
N GLN A 626 -22.44 -0.49 35.60
CA GLN A 626 -21.21 0.17 35.15
C GLN A 626 -21.45 0.81 33.77
N GLY A 627 -22.24 1.87 33.74
CA GLY A 627 -22.61 2.60 32.53
C GLY A 627 -21.67 3.75 32.18
N ASP A 628 -21.73 4.20 30.92
CA ASP A 628 -21.13 5.46 30.51
C ASP A 628 -21.76 6.62 31.30
N GLN A 629 -21.03 7.73 31.44
CA GLN A 629 -21.49 8.92 32.13
C GLN A 629 -21.06 10.18 31.40
N ALA A 630 -21.76 11.29 31.70
CA ALA A 630 -21.37 12.60 31.19
C ALA A 630 -20.05 13.06 31.85
N VAL A 631 -19.11 13.54 31.04
CA VAL A 631 -17.79 14.04 31.49
C VAL A 631 -17.67 15.56 31.37
N GLY A 632 -18.71 16.22 30.86
CA GLY A 632 -18.82 17.68 30.80
C GLY A 632 -18.26 18.28 29.52
N PHE A 633 -18.23 17.53 28.41
CA PHE A 633 -17.80 18.06 27.12
C PHE A 633 -18.89 18.91 26.48
N THR A 634 -18.46 19.87 25.66
CA THR A 634 -19.38 20.86 25.08
C THR A 634 -20.42 20.20 24.18
N LEU A 635 -20.03 19.23 23.35
CA LEU A 635 -20.95 18.31 22.68
C LEU A 635 -20.60 16.90 23.14
N GLU A 636 -21.58 16.17 23.66
CA GLU A 636 -21.32 14.89 24.32
C GLU A 636 -22.35 13.83 23.93
N LEU A 637 -21.84 12.69 23.44
CA LEU A 637 -22.60 11.45 23.28
C LEU A 637 -22.41 10.57 24.52
N VAL A 638 -23.50 10.12 25.11
CA VAL A 638 -23.51 9.19 26.24
C VAL A 638 -24.29 7.93 25.87
N ALA A 639 -23.68 6.76 26.03
CA ALA A 639 -24.39 5.49 25.91
C ALA A 639 -25.21 5.23 27.19
N GLU A 640 -26.55 5.19 27.07
CA GLU A 640 -27.42 5.04 28.25
C GLU A 640 -27.49 3.60 28.77
N LYS A 641 -27.03 2.66 27.95
CA LYS A 641 -26.81 1.28 28.33
C LYS A 641 -25.36 0.91 28.08
N ASN A 642 -24.75 0.22 29.04
CA ASN A 642 -23.37 -0.26 28.92
C ASN A 642 -23.21 -1.12 27.64
N PRO A 643 -22.48 -0.66 26.62
CA PRO A 643 -22.36 -1.40 25.36
C PRO A 643 -21.75 -2.80 25.54
N TYR A 644 -20.93 -3.00 26.57
CA TYR A 644 -20.32 -4.30 26.88
C TYR A 644 -21.29 -5.33 27.47
N THR A 645 -22.50 -4.91 27.84
CA THR A 645 -23.61 -5.81 28.22
C THR A 645 -24.53 -6.16 27.06
N LEU A 646 -24.31 -5.55 25.88
CA LEU A 646 -25.11 -5.75 24.68
C LEU A 646 -24.52 -6.82 23.75
N ARG A 647 -25.35 -7.24 22.79
CA ARG A 647 -24.99 -8.09 21.65
C ARG A 647 -25.52 -7.47 20.37
N ALA A 648 -24.97 -7.88 19.22
CA ALA A 648 -25.57 -7.58 17.93
C ALA A 648 -27.07 -7.88 17.91
N GLY A 649 -27.83 -6.98 17.32
CA GLY A 649 -29.28 -7.02 17.25
C GLY A 649 -30.00 -6.51 18.50
N GLN A 650 -29.31 -6.03 19.53
CA GLN A 650 -29.95 -5.37 20.69
C GLN A 650 -29.92 -3.85 20.57
N ASP A 651 -30.87 -3.19 21.24
CA ASP A 651 -30.98 -1.74 21.21
C ASP A 651 -29.90 -1.09 22.09
N LEU A 652 -29.20 -0.13 21.50
CA LEU A 652 -28.23 0.77 22.12
C LEU A 652 -28.85 2.17 22.19
N PRO A 653 -29.50 2.52 23.31
CA PRO A 653 -29.96 3.88 23.55
C PRO A 653 -28.79 4.79 23.87
N MET A 654 -28.82 6.00 23.30
CA MET A 654 -27.81 7.02 23.45
C MET A 654 -28.47 8.38 23.64
N ARG A 655 -27.76 9.29 24.31
CA ARG A 655 -28.20 10.67 24.49
C ARG A 655 -27.12 11.62 24.01
N LEU A 656 -27.51 12.63 23.23
CA LEU A 656 -26.66 13.72 22.79
C LEU A 656 -27.00 14.99 23.57
N THR A 657 -25.99 15.63 24.12
CA THR A 657 -26.13 16.90 24.83
C THR A 657 -25.19 17.97 24.30
N TYR A 658 -25.66 19.21 24.24
CA TYR A 658 -24.86 20.41 24.00
C TYR A 658 -24.88 21.29 25.25
N GLU A 659 -23.70 21.61 25.78
CA GLU A 659 -23.52 22.32 27.06
C GLU A 659 -24.31 21.68 28.22
N GLY A 660 -24.34 20.34 28.25
CA GLY A 660 -25.07 19.55 29.24
C GLY A 660 -26.59 19.55 29.08
N ARG A 661 -27.15 20.20 28.06
CA ARG A 661 -28.59 20.20 27.76
C ARG A 661 -28.92 19.25 26.62
N PRO A 662 -30.06 18.55 26.63
CA PRO A 662 -30.50 17.72 25.52
C PRO A 662 -30.49 18.46 24.18
N LEU A 663 -29.90 17.85 23.15
CA LEU A 663 -29.82 18.44 21.82
C LEU A 663 -30.76 17.70 20.84
N PRO A 664 -31.92 18.27 20.49
CA PRO A 664 -32.89 17.62 19.60
C PRO A 664 -32.54 17.77 18.12
N ASP A 665 -33.19 16.95 17.29
CA ASP A 665 -33.17 17.01 15.83
C ASP A 665 -31.76 17.00 15.19
N THR A 666 -30.80 16.38 15.86
CA THR A 666 -29.41 16.33 15.39
C THR A 666 -29.10 14.97 14.80
N LEU A 667 -28.46 14.97 13.63
CA LEU A 667 -28.02 13.74 12.96
C LEU A 667 -26.93 13.05 13.81
N VAL A 668 -27.18 11.79 14.15
CA VAL A 668 -26.20 10.89 14.75
C VAL A 668 -25.95 9.75 13.77
N VAL A 669 -24.68 9.42 13.57
CA VAL A 669 -24.26 8.35 12.67
C VAL A 669 -23.51 7.31 13.48
N ALA A 670 -23.85 6.03 13.32
CA ALA A 670 -23.14 4.90 13.91
C ALA A 670 -22.57 3.99 12.81
N MET A 671 -21.30 3.62 12.93
CA MET A 671 -20.60 2.80 11.94
C MET A 671 -19.73 1.72 12.61
N ASN A 672 -19.69 0.54 12.01
CA ASN A 672 -18.85 -0.57 12.46
C ASN A 672 -17.53 -0.58 11.68
N ARG A 673 -16.41 -0.86 12.35
CA ARG A 673 -15.08 -0.88 11.74
C ARG A 673 -14.93 -1.92 10.62
N ALA A 674 -15.56 -3.08 10.73
CA ALA A 674 -15.45 -4.14 9.74
C ALA A 674 -16.27 -3.85 8.48
N ASN A 675 -17.29 -2.98 8.58
CA ASN A 675 -18.12 -2.59 7.45
C ASN A 675 -18.62 -1.13 7.61
N PRO A 676 -17.72 -0.13 7.46
CA PRO A 676 -18.07 1.26 7.71
C PRO A 676 -19.08 1.82 6.69
N ALA A 677 -19.15 1.24 5.49
CA ALA A 677 -20.13 1.61 4.47
C ALA A 677 -21.58 1.35 4.90
N ALA A 678 -21.81 0.36 5.77
CA ALA A 678 -23.12 0.03 6.33
C ALA A 678 -23.50 0.95 7.51
N LYS A 679 -23.33 2.26 7.35
CA LYS A 679 -23.62 3.25 8.40
C LYS A 679 -25.11 3.32 8.73
N MET A 680 -25.39 3.37 10.02
CA MET A 680 -26.73 3.63 10.55
C MET A 680 -26.85 5.12 10.85
N THR A 681 -27.97 5.73 10.51
CA THR A 681 -28.23 7.14 10.80
C THR A 681 -29.58 7.29 11.48
N ALA A 682 -29.66 8.23 12.43
CA ALA A 682 -30.91 8.60 13.10
C ALA A 682 -30.80 10.04 13.62
N ARG A 683 -31.94 10.72 13.80
CA ARG A 683 -31.98 12.04 14.45
C ARG A 683 -32.42 11.92 15.90
N THR A 684 -31.86 12.77 16.75
CA THR A 684 -32.25 12.83 18.16
C THR A 684 -33.68 13.36 18.33
N ASP A 685 -34.40 12.81 19.31
CA ASP A 685 -35.74 13.29 19.65
C ASP A 685 -35.72 14.60 20.46
N LYS A 686 -36.88 15.11 20.88
CA LYS A 686 -37.03 16.36 21.66
C LYS A 686 -36.26 16.35 22.99
N THR A 687 -35.89 15.18 23.48
CA THR A 687 -35.16 14.95 24.72
C THR A 687 -33.70 14.52 24.47
N GLY A 688 -33.21 14.67 23.24
CA GLY A 688 -31.82 14.38 22.86
C GLY A 688 -31.51 12.89 22.72
N HIS A 689 -32.51 12.01 22.74
CA HIS A 689 -32.30 10.56 22.67
C HIS A 689 -32.28 10.06 21.23
N VAL A 690 -31.45 9.06 20.99
CA VAL A 690 -31.39 8.30 19.74
C VAL A 690 -31.13 6.83 20.09
N THR A 691 -31.73 5.90 19.34
CA THR A 691 -31.52 4.46 19.56
C THR A 691 -31.01 3.82 18.28
N PHE A 692 -29.88 3.13 18.37
CA PHE A 692 -29.36 2.28 17.30
C PHE A 692 -29.61 0.81 17.63
N ARG A 693 -29.73 -0.02 16.61
CA ARG A 693 -29.78 -1.48 16.73
C ARG A 693 -28.63 -2.10 15.93
N PRO A 694 -27.39 -2.08 16.47
CA PRO A 694 -26.20 -2.54 15.75
C PRO A 694 -26.35 -3.99 15.32
N GLN A 695 -26.18 -4.31 14.03
CA GLN A 695 -26.39 -5.68 13.50
C GLN A 695 -25.13 -6.55 13.54
N GLN A 696 -24.00 -5.98 13.97
CA GLN A 696 -22.69 -6.64 13.95
C GLN A 696 -21.98 -6.42 15.28
N ASP A 697 -21.21 -7.42 15.68
CA ASP A 697 -20.27 -7.32 16.79
C ASP A 697 -19.02 -6.51 16.38
N GLY A 698 -18.09 -6.29 17.31
CA GLY A 698 -16.83 -5.60 17.04
C GLY A 698 -16.88 -4.11 17.38
N ILE A 699 -15.95 -3.34 16.80
CA ILE A 699 -15.69 -1.95 17.18
C ILE A 699 -16.65 -1.00 16.46
N TRP A 700 -17.29 -0.12 17.22
CA TRP A 700 -18.23 0.88 16.75
C TRP A 700 -17.72 2.30 17.03
N LEU A 701 -18.03 3.20 16.10
CA LEU A 701 -17.90 4.65 16.23
C LEU A 701 -19.28 5.26 16.03
N THR A 702 -19.72 6.06 16.99
CA THR A 702 -20.89 6.94 16.84
C THR A 702 -20.42 8.39 16.84
N LYS A 703 -20.94 9.20 15.91
CA LYS A 703 -20.58 10.61 15.73
C LYS A 703 -21.78 11.52 15.62
N ALA A 704 -21.61 12.78 15.99
CA ALA A 704 -22.56 13.86 15.76
C ALA A 704 -21.82 15.21 15.65
N VAL A 705 -22.36 16.13 14.87
CA VAL A 705 -21.84 17.50 14.75
C VAL A 705 -22.93 18.48 15.13
N HIS A 706 -22.56 19.48 15.92
CA HIS A 706 -23.42 20.62 16.23
C HIS A 706 -22.69 21.91 15.86
N MET A 707 -23.44 22.85 15.30
CA MET A 707 -22.89 24.14 14.88
C MET A 707 -23.84 25.27 15.23
N VAL A 708 -23.27 26.40 15.66
CA VAL A 708 -23.96 27.64 15.98
C VAL A 708 -23.26 28.83 15.34
N PRO A 709 -23.94 29.98 15.15
CA PRO A 709 -23.27 31.22 14.79
C PRO A 709 -22.21 31.62 15.80
N ALA A 710 -21.05 32.08 15.33
CA ALA A 710 -19.98 32.51 16.21
C ALA A 710 -20.33 33.81 16.96
N PRO A 711 -19.90 33.97 18.23
CA PRO A 711 -20.04 35.22 18.96
C PRO A 711 -19.34 36.39 18.25
N ALA A 712 -19.88 37.60 18.40
CA ALA A 712 -19.26 38.81 17.86
C ALA A 712 -17.83 38.99 18.41
N GLY A 713 -16.90 39.39 17.54
CA GLY A 713 -15.50 39.63 17.92
C GLY A 713 -14.56 38.42 17.83
N THR A 714 -15.06 37.23 17.48
CA THR A 714 -14.25 36.00 17.34
C THR A 714 -13.54 35.85 15.99
N ASN A 715 -13.78 36.77 15.04
CA ASN A 715 -13.33 36.68 13.64
C ASN A 715 -13.72 35.36 12.94
N ALA A 716 -14.80 34.73 13.41
CA ALA A 716 -15.41 33.55 12.80
C ALA A 716 -16.89 33.81 12.51
N ASP A 717 -17.46 33.04 11.60
CA ASP A 717 -18.88 33.06 11.26
C ASP A 717 -19.64 31.95 12.02
N TRP A 718 -18.96 30.83 12.27
CA TRP A 718 -19.53 29.62 12.88
C TRP A 718 -18.63 29.07 13.99
N VAL A 719 -19.25 28.44 14.99
CA VAL A 719 -18.57 27.59 15.97
C VAL A 719 -19.18 26.20 15.86
N SER A 720 -18.34 25.17 15.74
CA SER A 720 -18.79 23.78 15.68
C SER A 720 -18.13 22.89 16.74
N PHE A 721 -18.85 21.83 17.07
CA PHE A 721 -18.46 20.84 18.05
C PHE A 721 -18.69 19.47 17.45
N TRP A 722 -17.68 18.62 17.55
CA TRP A 722 -17.67 17.30 16.93
C TRP A 722 -17.60 16.24 18.02
N ALA A 723 -18.70 15.53 18.24
CA ALA A 723 -18.75 14.45 19.20
C ALA A 723 -18.41 13.12 18.52
N SER A 724 -17.60 12.32 19.18
CA SER A 724 -17.40 10.90 18.83
C SER A 724 -17.42 10.03 20.08
N LEU A 725 -17.93 8.81 19.94
CA LEU A 725 -17.90 7.79 20.99
C LEU A 725 -17.52 6.45 20.37
N THR A 726 -16.42 5.86 20.84
CA THR A 726 -15.97 4.53 20.40
C THR A 726 -16.10 3.49 21.50
N PHE A 727 -16.50 2.28 21.15
CA PHE A 727 -16.61 1.13 22.05
C PHE A 727 -16.62 -0.18 21.24
N GLU A 728 -16.50 -1.32 21.91
CA GLU A 728 -16.64 -2.64 21.29
C GLU A 728 -17.90 -3.36 21.78
N LEU A 729 -18.65 -3.98 20.85
CA LEU A 729 -19.71 -4.93 21.14
C LEU A 729 -19.16 -6.35 21.08
N LYS A 730 -19.32 -7.14 22.15
CA LYS A 730 -18.80 -8.51 22.22
C LYS A 730 -19.55 -9.47 21.30
N SER A 731 -18.80 -10.38 20.68
CA SER A 731 -19.37 -11.45 19.87
C SER A 731 -20.07 -12.56 20.65
N SER A 732 -21.03 -13.21 19.99
CA SER A 732 -21.83 -14.30 20.54
C SER A 732 -21.14 -15.66 20.40
N GLY A 733 -20.36 -16.05 21.42
CA GLY A 733 -19.86 -17.42 21.64
C GLY A 733 -18.47 -17.42 22.32
N THR A 734 -18.14 -18.19 23.35
CA THR A 734 -18.75 -19.32 24.07
C THR A 734 -18.53 -19.10 25.57
N GLY A 735 -19.51 -19.47 26.40
CA GLY A 735 -19.34 -19.47 27.85
C GLY A 735 -18.09 -20.23 28.26
N ALA A 736 -17.28 -19.61 29.12
CA ALA A 736 -16.31 -20.31 29.93
C ALA A 736 -17.04 -21.47 30.62
N ALA A 737 -16.69 -22.70 30.24
CA ALA A 737 -16.97 -23.84 31.09
C ALA A 737 -16.22 -23.60 32.39
N ALA A 738 -16.96 -23.34 33.46
CA ALA A 738 -16.45 -23.42 34.80
C ALA A 738 -16.01 -24.87 35.06
N LYS A 739 -14.70 -25.09 35.12
CA LYS A 739 -14.00 -25.90 36.15
C LYS A 739 -12.49 -25.79 36.00
#